data_AF-A0A9D4VD58-F1
#
_entry.id   AF-A0A9D4VD58-F1
#
_cell.length_a   1.000
_cell.length_b   1.000
_cell.length_c   1.000
_cell.angle_alpha   90.00
_cell.angle_beta   90.00
_cell.angle_gamma   90.00
#
_symmetry.space_group_name_H-M   'P 1'
#
loop_
_entity.id
_entity.type
_entity.pdbx_description
1 polymer ?
#
loop_
_entity_poly.entity_id
_entity_poly.type
_entity_poly.pdbx_seq_one_letter_code
_entity_poly.pdbx_strand_id
1 'polypeptide(L)'
;MRLSIATSSPFNNIVFCEHASVTSATTDCSPSAVAGARKGLPRQENLLSALETKIEMEISGAGLSHISTIGGTQGAGFGRATVLTPAFATFEGLKGVKGPCAVPGLEGRKHSHLNNVPCVKAVAAPVKPPTSLPVKRSKVEIFKEQSNYLRFPLKEELETEAPNINEAAVQLIKFHGSYQQDNREDRAGGKSYQFMLRTKQPSGKVSNRLYLVMDELADQFGIGTLRLTTRQTFQLHGVLKHNLKTVMSTIIKNMGSTLGACGDLNRNVLAPPAPFVRKDYLFAQETADKMAALLAPQAGSYYDLWVDGEKIMSADPPDVIEALNDNSHGTNFEGSPEPIYGTQFLPRKFKVAVTVPTDNSVDVLTNDIGLVVLCDDGGEPKGFDIYVGGGMGRTHRMEHTFPRLAEPLGYVPKEDVLYVVKAIVATQRDYGRRDDRRMSRMKYLVHEWGIEKFRKVVEQYYGKQIEPFQELPPWEFKSYLGWHEQGDGRHFIGIHVENGRIKETAKKVLREIIEKHDLSVRLTANQNMILCDVRAGWRQEISRSLRQGGLLHPRWVDPLNITGMACPALPLCPLAITEAERGAPDILRRIRKMLDKVGLKISDSIVVRVTGCPNGCARPYMAELGFVGDGPNSYQIWLGGTTNQTRLAQVFMEKVKIQDFENALTPLFHAWKLKRLAGESFGDYAIREGFEQLQDYISKWAEPDKGVKSAGRVKLEKDLFHSMKNLSDIKGTSVSRLVAQVLQTYLDENSGDEGQ
;
A
#
# COMPACT_ATOMS: atom_id res chain seq x y z
N MET A 1 43.99 23.13 -14.36
CA MET A 1 43.20 23.54 -13.18
C MET A 1 42.09 22.53 -12.92
N ARG A 2 41.63 22.39 -11.67
CA ARG A 2 40.37 21.69 -11.35
C ARG A 2 39.24 22.74 -11.31
N LEU A 3 38.06 22.38 -11.77
CA LEU A 3 36.85 23.19 -11.69
C LEU A 3 35.71 22.26 -11.28
N SER A 4 35.14 22.52 -10.10
CA SER A 4 33.89 21.87 -9.67
C SER A 4 32.72 22.75 -10.09
N ILE A 5 31.73 22.17 -10.76
CA ILE A 5 30.48 22.87 -11.07
C ILE A 5 29.44 22.41 -10.05
N ALA A 6 29.05 23.31 -9.15
CA ALA A 6 27.83 23.16 -8.36
C ALA A 6 26.67 23.76 -9.16
N THR A 7 25.59 23.00 -9.33
CA THR A 7 24.37 23.47 -10.01
C THR A 7 23.42 24.12 -9.02
N SER A 8 23.47 25.44 -8.89
CA SER A 8 22.43 26.24 -8.23
C SER A 8 21.51 26.88 -9.28
N SER A 9 20.19 26.75 -9.10
CA SER A 9 19.21 27.61 -9.77
C SER A 9 18.98 28.88 -8.93
N PRO A 10 18.60 30.02 -9.53
CA PRO A 10 18.80 31.32 -8.91
C PRO A 10 17.71 31.69 -7.88
N PHE A 11 18.14 32.13 -6.69
CA PHE A 11 17.52 33.22 -5.91
C PHE A 11 18.56 33.85 -4.97
N ASN A 12 18.43 35.14 -4.67
CA ASN A 12 19.48 35.95 -4.07
C ASN A 12 19.61 35.77 -2.55
N ASN A 13 20.85 35.75 -2.03
CA ASN A 13 21.44 36.92 -1.37
C ASN A 13 22.92 36.71 -1.04
N ILE A 14 23.68 37.81 -0.97
CA ILE A 14 25.12 37.82 -0.69
C ILE A 14 25.34 38.29 0.76
N VAL A 15 26.17 37.58 1.51
CA VAL A 15 26.79 38.03 2.76
C VAL A 15 28.27 37.63 2.73
N PHE A 16 29.17 38.57 2.98
CA PHE A 16 30.61 38.34 3.07
C PHE A 16 31.08 38.21 4.52
N CYS A 17 32.09 37.37 4.76
CA CYS A 17 33.05 37.49 5.86
C CYS A 17 34.32 36.69 5.51
N GLU A 18 35.50 37.19 5.88
CA GLU A 18 36.82 36.57 5.64
C GLU A 18 37.58 36.30 6.95
N HIS A 19 38.77 35.69 6.78
CA HIS A 19 39.82 35.29 7.75
C HIS A 19 39.79 33.79 8.11
N ALA A 20 40.82 32.96 7.80
CA ALA A 20 42.27 33.00 8.11
C ALA A 20 42.58 32.49 9.55
N SER A 21 43.59 31.64 9.82
CA SER A 21 44.63 31.00 8.97
C SER A 21 45.48 29.97 9.77
N VAL A 22 46.35 29.17 9.07
CA VAL A 22 47.41 28.25 9.59
C VAL A 22 46.89 27.09 10.50
N THR A 23 47.52 25.93 10.80
CA THR A 23 48.85 25.24 10.67
C THR A 23 48.60 23.72 10.40
N SER A 24 49.53 22.75 10.27
CA SER A 24 50.92 22.58 9.74
C SER A 24 51.28 21.06 9.71
N ALA A 25 52.54 20.68 9.39
CA ALA A 25 53.14 19.30 9.43
C ALA A 25 52.62 18.28 8.37
N THR A 26 53.40 17.53 7.55
CA THR A 26 54.79 17.00 7.46
C THR A 26 54.98 15.53 7.86
N THR A 27 55.28 14.67 6.89
CA THR A 27 56.03 13.42 7.03
C THR A 27 56.70 13.06 5.69
N ASP A 28 57.97 12.67 5.72
CA ASP A 28 58.77 12.29 4.55
C ASP A 28 58.67 10.79 4.22
N CYS A 29 58.90 10.45 2.94
CA CYS A 29 59.70 9.28 2.57
C CYS A 29 60.24 9.39 1.13
N SER A 30 61.44 8.88 0.90
CA SER A 30 62.27 9.13 -0.29
C SER A 30 62.13 8.05 -1.41
N PRO A 31 62.65 8.27 -2.63
CA PRO A 31 62.15 7.59 -3.84
C PRO A 31 62.95 6.34 -4.26
N SER A 32 62.36 5.58 -5.19
CA SER A 32 63.08 4.65 -6.08
C SER A 32 62.58 4.78 -7.52
N ALA A 33 63.46 4.61 -8.51
CA ALA A 33 63.13 4.72 -9.93
C ALA A 33 64.05 3.86 -10.80
N VAL A 34 63.47 2.98 -11.62
CA VAL A 34 64.10 2.32 -12.78
C VAL A 34 63.05 2.20 -13.88
N ALA A 35 63.44 2.36 -15.14
CA ALA A 35 62.52 2.40 -16.29
C ALA A 35 62.27 1.00 -16.91
N GLY A 36 61.14 0.87 -17.61
CA GLY A 36 60.78 -0.32 -18.40
C GLY A 36 60.03 0.09 -19.68
N ALA A 37 60.55 -0.34 -20.84
CA ALA A 37 60.20 0.20 -22.17
C ALA A 37 58.71 0.09 -22.57
N ARG A 38 58.20 1.13 -23.24
CA ARG A 38 57.01 1.03 -24.11
C ARG A 38 57.44 0.60 -25.52
N LYS A 39 56.68 -0.28 -26.16
CA LYS A 39 56.58 -0.35 -27.64
C LYS A 39 55.25 0.27 -28.07
N GLY A 40 55.26 1.02 -29.16
CA GLY A 40 54.10 1.79 -29.63
C GLY A 40 53.32 1.11 -30.77
N LEU A 41 52.20 1.75 -31.14
CA LEU A 41 51.42 1.50 -32.34
C LEU A 41 50.98 2.86 -32.92
N PRO A 42 51.25 3.18 -34.20
CA PRO A 42 50.97 4.50 -34.77
C PRO A 42 49.55 4.59 -35.36
N ARG A 43 48.73 5.51 -34.84
CA ARG A 43 47.43 5.89 -35.44
C ARG A 43 47.00 7.35 -35.22
N GLN A 44 47.84 8.20 -34.63
CA GLN A 44 47.40 9.50 -34.12
C GLN A 44 47.85 10.72 -34.96
N GLU A 45 48.90 10.60 -35.78
CA GLU A 45 49.48 11.72 -36.54
C GLU A 45 48.64 12.10 -37.78
N ASN A 46 48.04 11.12 -38.47
CA ASN A 46 47.22 11.35 -39.68
C ASN A 46 45.88 12.09 -39.41
N LEU A 47 45.50 12.29 -38.15
CA LEU A 47 44.22 12.91 -37.76
C LEU A 47 44.35 14.42 -37.51
N LEU A 48 45.57 14.94 -37.35
CA LEU A 48 45.83 16.36 -37.07
C LEU A 48 45.96 17.17 -38.37
N SER A 49 46.79 16.73 -39.32
CA SER A 49 46.99 17.45 -40.59
C SER A 49 45.72 17.58 -41.45
N ALA A 50 44.82 16.58 -41.37
CA ALA A 50 43.50 16.63 -42.00
C ALA A 50 42.58 17.71 -41.38
N LEU A 51 42.73 18.01 -40.09
CA LEU A 51 41.96 19.06 -39.41
C LEU A 51 42.50 20.46 -39.77
N GLU A 52 43.82 20.64 -39.77
CA GLU A 52 44.47 21.91 -40.10
C GLU A 52 44.10 22.37 -41.51
N THR A 53 44.20 21.47 -42.50
CA THR A 53 43.85 21.73 -43.91
C THR A 53 42.40 22.18 -44.08
N LYS A 54 41.45 21.62 -43.33
CA LYS A 54 40.01 21.96 -43.47
C LYS A 54 39.67 23.33 -42.86
N ILE A 55 40.43 23.78 -41.84
CA ILE A 55 40.23 25.09 -41.19
C ILE A 55 40.69 26.25 -42.10
N GLU A 56 41.81 26.09 -42.83
CA GLU A 56 42.28 27.13 -43.77
C GLU A 56 41.31 27.35 -44.95
N MET A 57 40.58 26.30 -45.36
CA MET A 57 39.54 26.40 -46.39
C MET A 57 38.29 27.17 -45.93
N GLU A 58 37.83 26.99 -44.69
CA GLU A 58 36.67 27.76 -44.18
C GLU A 58 36.98 29.26 -44.02
N ILE A 59 38.22 29.61 -43.67
CA ILE A 59 38.67 31.00 -43.51
C ILE A 59 38.73 31.73 -44.88
N SER A 60 39.02 31.01 -45.97
CA SER A 60 39.19 31.58 -47.31
C SER A 60 37.90 31.60 -48.16
N GLY A 61 36.86 30.85 -47.80
CA GLY A 61 35.58 30.80 -48.53
C GLY A 61 34.62 31.97 -48.28
N ALA A 62 34.90 32.84 -47.30
CA ALA A 62 33.97 33.88 -46.83
C ALA A 62 33.91 35.15 -47.71
N GLY A 63 33.76 35.00 -49.04
CA GLY A 63 33.77 36.14 -49.95
C GLY A 63 33.39 35.87 -51.41
N LEU A 64 32.09 35.70 -51.68
CA LEU A 64 31.40 36.14 -52.91
C LEU A 64 29.87 36.01 -52.74
N SER A 65 29.07 36.57 -53.66
CA SER A 65 27.65 36.87 -53.42
C SER A 65 26.71 36.49 -54.60
N HIS A 66 25.40 36.55 -54.30
CA HIS A 66 24.24 36.77 -55.19
C HIS A 66 23.44 35.61 -55.84
N ILE A 67 22.10 35.76 -55.70
CA ILE A 67 21.00 35.60 -56.69
C ILE A 67 20.04 34.36 -56.67
N SER A 68 18.74 34.70 -56.81
CA SER A 68 17.51 33.96 -57.22
C SER A 68 16.97 32.70 -56.51
N THR A 69 15.95 32.90 -55.66
CA THR A 69 14.49 32.61 -55.87
C THR A 69 13.99 31.35 -56.64
N ILE A 70 12.76 30.91 -56.28
CA ILE A 70 11.87 29.85 -56.88
C ILE A 70 12.18 28.43 -56.34
N GLY A 71 11.22 27.54 -56.01
CA GLY A 71 9.74 27.62 -55.92
C GLY A 71 9.03 26.38 -56.53
N GLY A 72 8.00 25.80 -55.88
CA GLY A 72 7.10 24.81 -56.53
C GLY A 72 6.72 23.52 -55.77
N THR A 73 5.56 23.57 -55.12
CA THR A 73 4.50 22.54 -54.96
C THR A 73 4.61 21.09 -55.52
N GLN A 74 4.09 20.15 -54.69
CA GLN A 74 3.25 18.97 -55.00
C GLN A 74 3.85 17.70 -55.65
N GLY A 75 3.26 16.56 -55.25
CA GLY A 75 3.45 15.23 -55.85
C GLY A 75 2.78 14.13 -55.01
N ALA A 76 1.63 13.59 -55.46
CA ALA A 76 0.92 12.50 -54.80
C ALA A 76 0.99 11.22 -55.65
N GLY A 77 1.03 10.04 -55.02
CA GLY A 77 1.12 8.75 -55.69
C GLY A 77 0.30 7.65 -55.01
N PHE A 78 -0.55 6.96 -55.77
CA PHE A 78 -1.37 5.84 -55.31
C PHE A 78 -0.59 4.51 -55.36
N GLY A 79 -0.91 3.59 -54.45
CA GLY A 79 -0.54 2.17 -54.52
C GLY A 79 -1.59 1.33 -53.79
N ARG A 80 -2.12 0.26 -54.42
CA ARG A 80 -3.30 -0.47 -53.93
C ARG A 80 -3.01 -1.96 -53.74
N ALA A 81 -3.43 -2.47 -52.58
CA ALA A 81 -3.69 -3.85 -52.14
C ALA A 81 -3.34 -5.06 -53.04
N THR A 82 -2.85 -6.12 -52.38
CA THR A 82 -3.27 -7.52 -52.61
C THR A 82 -3.35 -8.25 -51.26
N VAL A 83 -4.29 -9.19 -51.11
CA VAL A 83 -4.46 -10.07 -49.93
C VAL A 83 -4.20 -11.52 -50.36
N LEU A 84 -3.54 -12.31 -49.52
CA LEU A 84 -3.45 -13.77 -49.69
C LEU A 84 -3.55 -14.51 -48.35
N THR A 85 -4.46 -15.47 -48.30
CA THR A 85 -4.48 -16.58 -47.34
C THR A 85 -4.00 -17.87 -48.02
N PRO A 86 -3.62 -18.88 -47.24
CA PRO A 86 -4.08 -20.24 -47.55
C PRO A 86 -4.65 -20.95 -46.31
N ALA A 87 -5.27 -22.12 -46.51
CA ALA A 87 -5.92 -22.88 -45.45
C ALA A 87 -5.87 -24.41 -45.70
N PHE A 88 -6.16 -25.16 -44.63
CA PHE A 88 -6.47 -26.60 -44.55
C PHE A 88 -5.40 -27.64 -44.94
N ALA A 89 -5.16 -28.54 -43.98
CA ALA A 89 -5.03 -29.97 -44.21
C ALA A 89 -5.63 -30.73 -43.00
N THR A 90 -6.35 -31.83 -43.25
CA THR A 90 -7.00 -32.68 -42.24
C THR A 90 -6.56 -34.13 -42.39
N PHE A 91 -6.56 -34.92 -41.32
CA PHE A 91 -6.46 -36.39 -41.40
C PHE A 91 -7.20 -37.07 -40.25
N GLU A 92 -7.84 -38.22 -40.53
CA GLU A 92 -8.59 -39.04 -39.57
C GLU A 92 -8.18 -40.52 -39.63
N GLY A 93 -8.38 -41.23 -38.50
CA GLY A 93 -8.64 -42.67 -38.44
C GLY A 93 -7.44 -43.62 -38.17
N LEU A 94 -7.66 -44.86 -37.71
CA LEU A 94 -8.92 -45.50 -37.26
C LEU A 94 -8.66 -46.87 -36.57
N LYS A 95 -9.61 -47.34 -35.72
CA LYS A 95 -9.75 -48.70 -35.09
C LYS A 95 -8.81 -48.99 -33.89
N GLY A 96 -9.22 -49.63 -32.77
CA GLY A 96 -10.55 -49.97 -32.21
C GLY A 96 -10.88 -51.48 -32.10
N VAL A 97 -11.51 -51.94 -30.98
CA VAL A 97 -12.32 -53.20 -30.86
C VAL A 97 -13.08 -53.32 -29.50
N LYS A 98 -14.39 -53.69 -29.55
CA LYS A 98 -15.33 -54.45 -28.64
C LYS A 98 -15.06 -54.56 -27.11
N GLY A 99 -16.02 -54.57 -26.16
CA GLY A 99 -17.49 -54.78 -26.13
C GLY A 99 -17.91 -56.17 -25.55
N PRO A 100 -19.15 -56.48 -25.07
CA PRO A 100 -20.41 -55.68 -24.90
C PRO A 100 -21.27 -56.01 -23.62
N CYS A 101 -22.62 -55.83 -23.68
CA CYS A 101 -23.75 -56.24 -22.77
C CYS A 101 -24.28 -55.24 -21.71
N ALA A 102 -25.59 -55.11 -21.37
CA ALA A 102 -26.87 -55.49 -22.03
C ALA A 102 -28.09 -54.72 -21.40
N VAL A 103 -29.27 -54.74 -22.07
CA VAL A 103 -30.59 -54.06 -21.73
C VAL A 103 -31.58 -55.00 -20.98
N PRO A 104 -32.85 -54.64 -20.58
CA PRO A 104 -33.71 -53.43 -20.77
C PRO A 104 -34.19 -52.79 -19.42
N GLY A 105 -35.17 -51.87 -19.29
CA GLY A 105 -36.01 -51.08 -20.23
C GLY A 105 -37.54 -51.27 -20.06
N LEU A 106 -38.34 -50.19 -19.86
CA LEU A 106 -39.82 -50.19 -19.79
C LEU A 106 -40.46 -48.79 -20.05
N GLU A 107 -41.73 -48.71 -20.49
CA GLU A 107 -42.46 -47.48 -20.92
C GLU A 107 -43.51 -46.96 -19.91
N GLY A 108 -44.00 -45.70 -20.03
CA GLY A 108 -44.81 -45.09 -18.96
C GLY A 108 -45.76 -43.88 -19.18
N ARG A 109 -46.23 -43.56 -20.41
CA ARG A 109 -47.33 -42.60 -20.73
C ARG A 109 -47.17 -41.10 -20.34
N LYS A 110 -48.08 -40.26 -20.88
CA LYS A 110 -48.16 -38.79 -20.75
C LYS A 110 -49.23 -38.38 -19.73
N HIS A 111 -49.14 -37.20 -19.10
CA HIS A 111 -50.28 -36.25 -18.97
C HIS A 111 -49.90 -34.84 -18.43
N SER A 112 -50.47 -33.79 -19.08
CA SER A 112 -50.84 -32.43 -18.62
C SER A 112 -49.95 -31.56 -17.68
N HIS A 113 -49.94 -30.26 -17.99
CA HIS A 113 -49.35 -29.15 -17.20
C HIS A 113 -49.93 -28.99 -15.78
N LEU A 114 -49.13 -28.42 -14.87
CA LEU A 114 -49.57 -27.39 -13.89
C LEU A 114 -48.37 -26.63 -13.28
N ASN A 115 -48.51 -25.30 -13.17
CA ASN A 115 -47.80 -24.29 -12.37
C ASN A 115 -46.29 -24.40 -12.08
N ASN A 116 -45.54 -23.38 -12.52
CA ASN A 116 -44.24 -23.01 -11.95
C ASN A 116 -44.39 -22.58 -10.48
N VAL A 117 -43.58 -23.16 -9.59
CA VAL A 117 -43.34 -22.67 -8.22
C VAL A 117 -41.82 -22.65 -8.02
N PRO A 118 -41.22 -21.54 -7.51
CA PRO A 118 -39.78 -21.52 -7.25
C PRO A 118 -39.43 -22.54 -6.17
N CYS A 119 -38.56 -23.51 -6.52
CA CYS A 119 -38.17 -24.58 -5.61
C CYS A 119 -37.20 -24.05 -4.54
N VAL A 120 -37.76 -23.61 -3.41
CA VAL A 120 -37.00 -23.32 -2.19
C VAL A 120 -36.41 -24.62 -1.66
N LYS A 121 -35.17 -24.93 -2.07
CA LYS A 121 -34.40 -26.05 -1.53
C LYS A 121 -34.01 -25.71 -0.09
N ALA A 122 -34.69 -26.34 0.87
CA ALA A 122 -34.43 -26.14 2.29
C ALA A 122 -32.96 -26.38 2.63
N VAL A 123 -32.28 -25.35 3.13
CA VAL A 123 -30.93 -25.47 3.69
C VAL A 123 -31.05 -26.15 5.07
N ALA A 124 -30.17 -27.12 5.35
CA ALA A 124 -30.19 -27.84 6.62
C ALA A 124 -29.85 -26.92 7.80
N ALA A 125 -30.63 -26.98 8.87
CA ALA A 125 -30.43 -26.16 10.07
C ALA A 125 -29.09 -26.46 10.78
N PRO A 126 -28.49 -25.47 11.48
CA PRO A 126 -27.20 -25.66 12.16
C PRO A 126 -27.19 -26.82 13.17
N VAL A 127 -26.30 -27.79 12.96
CA VAL A 127 -26.11 -28.91 13.88
C VAL A 127 -25.25 -28.46 15.06
N LYS A 128 -25.80 -28.56 16.28
CA LYS A 128 -25.06 -28.27 17.53
C LYS A 128 -23.75 -29.06 17.59
N PRO A 129 -22.61 -28.43 17.96
CA PRO A 129 -21.34 -29.14 18.08
C PRO A 129 -21.41 -30.21 19.18
N PRO A 130 -20.76 -31.38 18.99
CA PRO A 130 -20.85 -32.48 19.95
C PRO A 130 -20.14 -32.15 21.27
N THR A 131 -20.80 -32.46 22.39
CA THR A 131 -20.31 -32.18 23.74
C THR A 131 -19.19 -33.16 24.12
N SER A 132 -17.93 -32.70 24.15
CA SER A 132 -16.82 -33.51 24.67
C SER A 132 -15.71 -32.68 25.33
N LEU A 133 -15.44 -33.02 26.60
CA LEU A 133 -14.36 -32.48 27.47
C LEU A 133 -14.38 -30.94 27.73
N PRO A 134 -13.73 -30.47 28.80
CA PRO A 134 -13.57 -29.03 29.03
C PRO A 134 -12.69 -28.41 27.95
N VAL A 135 -13.30 -27.70 26.99
CA VAL A 135 -12.62 -27.07 25.86
C VAL A 135 -11.54 -26.12 26.36
N LYS A 136 -10.29 -26.39 25.97
CA LYS A 136 -9.14 -25.54 26.29
C LYS A 136 -9.35 -24.14 25.74
N ARG A 137 -9.51 -23.15 26.61
CA ARG A 137 -9.73 -21.73 26.26
C ARG A 137 -8.52 -20.88 26.60
N SER A 138 -8.22 -19.89 25.76
CA SER A 138 -7.17 -18.92 26.06
C SER A 138 -7.58 -17.96 27.19
N LYS A 139 -6.60 -17.38 27.92
CA LYS A 139 -6.85 -16.39 29.00
C LYS A 139 -7.84 -15.28 28.61
N VAL A 140 -7.81 -14.83 27.35
CA VAL A 140 -8.66 -13.71 26.88
C VAL A 140 -10.13 -14.10 26.78
N GLU A 141 -10.45 -15.39 26.61
CA GLU A 141 -11.85 -15.85 26.68
C GLU A 141 -12.36 -15.80 28.12
N ILE A 142 -11.53 -16.17 29.09
CA ILE A 142 -11.85 -16.07 30.53
C ILE A 142 -12.05 -14.60 30.94
N PHE A 143 -11.15 -13.71 30.52
CA PHE A 143 -11.30 -12.27 30.78
C PHE A 143 -12.55 -11.68 30.13
N LYS A 144 -12.95 -12.10 28.91
CA LYS A 144 -14.21 -11.65 28.29
C LYS A 144 -15.42 -12.12 29.10
N GLU A 145 -15.47 -13.40 29.43
CA GLU A 145 -16.55 -14.04 30.20
C GLU A 145 -16.80 -13.36 31.55
N GLN A 146 -15.73 -13.07 32.30
CA GLN A 146 -15.79 -12.47 33.63
C GLN A 146 -16.01 -10.95 33.62
N SER A 147 -16.07 -10.30 32.45
CA SER A 147 -16.01 -8.84 32.35
C SER A 147 -17.33 -8.07 32.46
N ASN A 148 -18.48 -8.75 32.60
CA ASN A 148 -19.80 -8.12 32.48
C ASN A 148 -19.91 -7.25 31.20
N TYR A 149 -19.66 -7.88 30.06
CA TYR A 149 -19.58 -7.25 28.74
C TYR A 149 -18.59 -6.07 28.72
N LEU A 150 -17.34 -6.36 29.07
CA LEU A 150 -16.13 -5.52 28.95
C LEU A 150 -15.93 -4.46 30.05
N ARG A 151 -16.83 -4.37 31.04
CA ARG A 151 -16.79 -3.38 32.14
C ARG A 151 -15.75 -3.68 33.24
N PHE A 152 -15.72 -4.91 33.72
CA PHE A 152 -14.93 -5.33 34.90
C PHE A 152 -13.69 -6.16 34.50
N PRO A 153 -12.53 -6.04 35.19
CA PRO A 153 -12.19 -5.05 36.22
C PRO A 153 -11.77 -3.70 35.62
N LEU A 154 -12.00 -3.47 34.32
CA LEU A 154 -11.51 -2.28 33.61
C LEU A 154 -11.98 -0.95 34.25
N LYS A 155 -13.22 -0.87 34.72
CA LYS A 155 -13.74 0.33 35.38
C LYS A 155 -12.92 0.68 36.64
N GLU A 156 -12.83 -0.26 37.58
CA GLU A 156 -12.06 -0.10 38.83
C GLU A 156 -10.59 0.21 38.53
N GLU A 157 -10.01 -0.49 37.56
CA GLU A 157 -8.62 -0.29 37.13
C GLU A 157 -8.36 1.08 36.49
N LEU A 158 -9.37 1.73 35.91
CA LEU A 158 -9.25 3.12 35.42
C LEU A 158 -9.29 4.14 36.57
N GLU A 159 -9.90 3.79 37.70
CA GLU A 159 -10.07 4.64 38.89
C GLU A 159 -8.88 4.59 39.87
N THR A 160 -7.91 3.68 39.69
CA THR A 160 -6.72 3.58 40.57
C THR A 160 -5.60 4.58 40.21
N GLU A 161 -4.83 5.02 41.21
CA GLU A 161 -3.66 5.93 41.06
C GLU A 161 -2.48 5.34 40.25
N ALA A 162 -2.44 4.03 40.03
CA ALA A 162 -1.35 3.40 39.29
C ALA A 162 -1.30 3.89 37.83
N PRO A 163 -0.15 4.26 37.25
CA PRO A 163 -0.05 4.80 35.88
C PRO A 163 -0.39 3.76 34.79
N ASN A 164 -0.53 2.49 35.18
CA ASN A 164 -0.93 1.37 34.35
C ASN A 164 -2.19 0.69 34.88
N ILE A 165 -2.67 -0.30 34.14
CA ILE A 165 -3.75 -1.22 34.53
C ILE A 165 -3.27 -2.69 34.47
N ASN A 166 -4.03 -3.61 35.07
CA ASN A 166 -3.71 -5.04 35.22
C ASN A 166 -3.83 -5.86 33.91
N GLU A 167 -3.43 -7.15 33.92
CA GLU A 167 -3.42 -7.99 32.70
C GLU A 167 -4.81 -8.09 32.02
N ALA A 168 -5.88 -8.22 32.80
CA ALA A 168 -7.24 -8.34 32.29
C ALA A 168 -7.73 -7.02 31.70
N ALA A 169 -7.60 -5.92 32.44
CA ALA A 169 -7.94 -4.57 31.98
C ALA A 169 -7.12 -4.17 30.72
N VAL A 170 -5.83 -4.54 30.66
CA VAL A 170 -5.00 -4.41 29.45
C VAL A 170 -5.59 -5.16 28.25
N GLN A 171 -6.32 -6.26 28.40
CA GLN A 171 -7.05 -6.89 27.29
C GLN A 171 -8.38 -6.19 26.99
N LEU A 172 -9.17 -5.84 28.01
CA LEU A 172 -10.52 -5.29 27.86
C LEU A 172 -10.54 -3.86 27.31
N ILE A 173 -9.56 -3.02 27.66
CA ILE A 173 -9.46 -1.65 27.13
C ILE A 173 -9.24 -1.62 25.61
N LYS A 174 -8.80 -2.74 25.02
CA LYS A 174 -8.69 -2.90 23.58
C LYS A 174 -10.05 -2.95 22.90
N PHE A 175 -11.12 -3.43 23.54
CA PHE A 175 -12.45 -3.38 22.93
C PHE A 175 -12.96 -1.94 22.85
N HIS A 176 -12.56 -1.12 23.83
CA HIS A 176 -12.70 0.34 23.91
C HIS A 176 -11.67 1.13 23.07
N GLY A 177 -11.03 0.49 22.08
CA GLY A 177 -10.14 1.16 21.12
C GLY A 177 -8.73 1.51 21.60
N SER A 178 -8.41 1.35 22.90
CA SER A 178 -7.12 1.74 23.48
C SER A 178 -6.11 0.59 23.57
N TYR A 179 -4.84 0.93 23.67
CA TYR A 179 -3.74 0.02 24.02
C TYR A 179 -2.85 0.71 25.06
N GLN A 180 -2.68 0.10 26.23
CA GLN A 180 -1.53 0.41 27.08
C GLN A 180 -0.23 0.07 26.33
N GLN A 181 0.72 0.98 26.39
CA GLN A 181 2.07 0.89 25.86
C GLN A 181 3.06 1.33 26.94
N ASP A 182 4.33 1.04 26.71
CA ASP A 182 5.43 1.63 27.45
C ASP A 182 6.46 2.15 26.43
N ASN A 183 7.09 3.29 26.71
CA ASN A 183 8.20 3.73 25.87
C ASN A 183 9.39 2.79 26.06
N ARG A 184 9.76 2.09 24.99
CA ARG A 184 10.80 1.05 25.04
C ARG A 184 12.21 1.61 25.13
N GLU A 185 12.40 2.89 24.85
CA GLU A 185 13.69 3.57 24.93
C GLU A 185 14.00 4.03 26.37
N ASP A 186 12.98 4.48 27.10
CA ASP A 186 13.09 4.90 28.52
C ASP A 186 13.38 3.73 29.49
N ARG A 187 13.33 2.48 29.02
CA ARG A 187 13.32 1.25 29.85
C ARG A 187 14.49 1.10 30.82
N ALA A 188 15.62 1.78 30.58
CA ALA A 188 16.74 1.82 31.52
C ALA A 188 16.37 2.51 32.86
N GLY A 189 15.46 3.49 32.82
CA GLY A 189 14.91 4.17 34.01
C GLY A 189 13.57 3.59 34.51
N GLY A 190 13.10 2.48 33.94
CA GLY A 190 11.80 1.87 34.26
C GLY A 190 10.76 2.03 33.13
N LYS A 191 9.50 1.68 33.41
CA LYS A 191 8.43 1.69 32.39
C LYS A 191 7.68 3.01 32.37
N SER A 192 8.00 3.86 31.41
CA SER A 192 7.24 5.05 31.03
C SER A 192 5.91 4.62 30.36
N TYR A 193 4.87 4.40 31.17
CA TYR A 193 3.56 3.93 30.71
C TYR A 193 2.72 5.04 30.07
N GLN A 194 2.05 4.69 28.97
CA GLN A 194 1.16 5.57 28.22
C GLN A 194 0.10 4.76 27.47
N PHE A 195 -0.89 5.42 26.88
CA PHE A 195 -1.93 4.80 26.07
C PHE A 195 -1.94 5.35 24.65
N MET A 196 -2.12 4.47 23.67
CA MET A 196 -2.54 4.84 22.33
C MET A 196 -4.01 4.49 22.15
N LEU A 197 -4.80 5.48 21.75
CA LEU A 197 -6.15 5.28 21.27
C LEU A 197 -6.17 5.15 19.74
N ARG A 198 -7.09 4.33 19.24
CA ARG A 198 -7.44 4.24 17.82
C ARG A 198 -8.92 4.54 17.66
N THR A 199 -9.24 5.36 16.66
CA THR A 199 -10.61 5.70 16.30
C THR A 199 -11.23 4.69 15.33
N LYS A 200 -12.56 4.73 15.18
CA LYS A 200 -13.36 4.02 14.18
C LYS A 200 -13.97 5.09 13.27
N GLN A 201 -13.65 5.04 11.98
CA GLN A 201 -14.16 5.90 10.91
C GLN A 201 -14.47 5.02 9.69
N PRO A 202 -15.70 4.49 9.59
CA PRO A 202 -16.14 3.74 8.42
C PRO A 202 -15.92 4.56 7.14
N SER A 203 -15.54 3.90 6.06
CA SER A 203 -15.12 4.53 4.79
C SER A 203 -13.94 5.52 4.90
N GLY A 204 -13.28 5.62 6.07
CA GLY A 204 -12.28 6.64 6.36
C GLY A 204 -12.81 8.05 6.56
N LYS A 205 -14.14 8.24 6.67
CA LYS A 205 -14.80 9.56 6.75
C LYS A 205 -14.48 10.27 8.08
N VAL A 206 -14.05 11.53 8.01
CA VAL A 206 -13.78 12.40 9.16
C VAL A 206 -14.46 13.75 8.91
N SER A 207 -15.34 14.16 9.82
CA SER A 207 -15.94 15.51 9.79
C SER A 207 -14.91 16.58 10.18
N ASN A 208 -15.12 17.82 9.73
CA ASN A 208 -14.27 18.96 10.10
C ASN A 208 -14.02 19.04 11.62
N ARG A 209 -15.11 19.09 12.39
CA ARG A 209 -15.10 19.12 13.86
C ARG A 209 -14.32 17.95 14.49
N LEU A 210 -14.45 16.74 13.97
CA LEU A 210 -13.68 15.60 14.49
C LEU A 210 -12.18 15.72 14.16
N TYR A 211 -11.82 16.27 13.00
CA TYR A 211 -10.41 16.54 12.69
C TYR A 211 -9.81 17.55 13.67
N LEU A 212 -10.45 18.70 13.87
CA LEU A 212 -9.95 19.77 14.75
C LEU A 212 -9.78 19.32 16.20
N VAL A 213 -10.70 18.47 16.68
CA VAL A 213 -10.64 17.86 18.01
C VAL A 213 -9.54 16.81 18.11
N MET A 214 -9.41 15.91 17.12
CA MET A 214 -8.31 14.94 17.10
C MET A 214 -6.93 15.62 17.04
N ASP A 215 -6.83 16.74 16.31
CA ASP A 215 -5.64 17.56 16.18
C ASP A 215 -5.29 18.27 17.50
N GLU A 216 -6.26 18.85 18.19
CA GLU A 216 -6.08 19.51 19.48
C GLU A 216 -5.70 18.52 20.61
N LEU A 217 -6.43 17.41 20.71
CA LEU A 217 -6.15 16.34 21.68
C LEU A 217 -4.74 15.75 21.51
N ALA A 218 -4.19 15.75 20.29
CA ALA A 218 -2.84 15.26 20.03
C ALA A 218 -1.75 16.16 20.62
N ASP A 219 -2.00 17.47 20.72
CA ASP A 219 -1.06 18.45 21.29
C ASP A 219 -1.26 18.61 22.81
N GLN A 220 -2.50 18.56 23.31
CA GLN A 220 -2.81 18.71 24.74
C GLN A 220 -2.53 17.44 25.57
N PHE A 221 -2.83 16.25 25.03
CA PHE A 221 -2.80 14.99 25.78
C PHE A 221 -1.98 13.88 25.10
N GLY A 222 -1.42 14.14 23.92
CA GLY A 222 -0.58 13.21 23.17
C GLY A 222 0.87 13.69 23.03
N ILE A 223 1.59 13.11 22.09
CA ILE A 223 2.97 13.49 21.72
C ILE A 223 3.04 14.50 20.55
N GLY A 224 2.05 15.37 20.39
CA GLY A 224 2.00 16.38 19.32
C GLY A 224 1.87 15.81 17.89
N THR A 225 1.40 14.56 17.73
CA THR A 225 1.29 13.90 16.43
C THR A 225 0.02 13.06 16.27
N LEU A 226 -0.52 13.08 15.04
CA LEU A 226 -1.56 12.16 14.58
C LEU A 226 -0.93 11.11 13.64
N ARG A 227 -1.45 9.87 13.70
CA ARG A 227 -0.97 8.74 12.89
C ARG A 227 -2.11 8.11 12.08
N LEU A 228 -2.13 8.39 10.78
CA LEU A 228 -3.05 7.78 9.82
C LEU A 228 -2.70 6.28 9.67
N THR A 229 -3.69 5.40 9.57
CA THR A 229 -3.45 3.94 9.62
C THR A 229 -3.71 3.21 8.31
N THR A 230 -3.16 2.00 8.18
CA THR A 230 -3.48 1.04 7.09
C THR A 230 -4.93 0.54 7.08
N ARG A 231 -5.82 1.14 7.88
CA ARG A 231 -7.27 0.88 7.93
C ARG A 231 -8.10 2.16 8.03
N GLN A 232 -7.63 3.29 7.50
CA GLN A 232 -8.42 4.52 7.38
C GLN A 232 -8.89 5.10 8.73
N THR A 233 -8.06 5.00 9.78
CA THR A 233 -8.33 5.59 11.10
C THR A 233 -7.19 6.52 11.51
N PHE A 234 -7.39 7.31 12.57
CA PHE A 234 -6.28 7.87 13.34
C PHE A 234 -5.77 6.87 14.39
N GLN A 235 -4.54 7.10 14.85
CA GLN A 235 -4.04 6.73 16.17
C GLN A 235 -3.42 7.98 16.81
N LEU A 236 -3.68 8.18 18.09
CA LEU A 236 -3.10 9.23 18.92
C LEU A 236 -2.36 8.53 20.07
N HIS A 237 -1.09 8.87 20.26
CA HIS A 237 -0.15 8.20 21.18
C HIS A 237 0.27 9.17 22.30
N GLY A 238 0.66 8.64 23.46
CA GLY A 238 1.16 9.42 24.59
C GLY A 238 0.18 9.68 25.72
N VAL A 239 -1.08 9.26 25.61
CA VAL A 239 -2.13 9.61 26.58
C VAL A 239 -1.84 8.97 27.93
N LEU A 240 -1.59 9.80 28.94
CA LEU A 240 -1.45 9.35 30.33
C LEU A 240 -2.80 8.86 30.86
N LYS A 241 -2.78 7.86 31.75
CA LYS A 241 -3.99 7.18 32.25
C LYS A 241 -5.07 8.14 32.75
N HIS A 242 -4.70 9.11 33.60
CA HIS A 242 -5.63 10.09 34.18
C HIS A 242 -6.33 10.97 33.12
N ASN A 243 -5.69 11.20 31.96
CA ASN A 243 -6.30 11.95 30.85
C ASN A 243 -7.20 11.07 29.96
N LEU A 244 -7.14 9.73 30.07
CA LEU A 244 -7.74 8.84 29.09
C LEU A 244 -9.27 8.96 29.05
N LYS A 245 -9.93 9.20 30.18
CA LYS A 245 -11.39 9.44 30.21
C LYS A 245 -11.75 10.76 29.53
N THR A 246 -11.02 11.84 29.81
CA THR A 246 -11.18 13.16 29.17
C THR A 246 -11.00 13.08 27.66
N VAL A 247 -9.97 12.38 27.18
CA VAL A 247 -9.69 12.24 25.74
C VAL A 247 -10.75 11.38 25.05
N MET A 248 -11.16 10.26 25.65
CA MET A 248 -12.22 9.41 25.10
C MET A 248 -13.59 10.12 25.06
N SER A 249 -13.98 10.77 26.17
CA SER A 249 -15.25 11.50 26.25
C SER A 249 -15.31 12.66 25.25
N THR A 250 -14.20 13.36 25.05
CA THR A 250 -14.09 14.46 24.07
C THR A 250 -14.23 13.95 22.63
N ILE A 251 -13.64 12.79 22.29
CA ILE A 251 -13.84 12.16 20.98
C ILE A 251 -15.32 11.80 20.77
N ILE A 252 -15.95 11.18 21.77
CA ILE A 252 -17.36 10.76 21.74
C ILE A 252 -18.31 11.95 21.58
N LYS A 253 -18.09 13.03 22.34
CA LYS A 253 -18.87 14.28 22.29
C LYS A 253 -18.66 15.13 21.04
N ASN A 254 -17.77 14.72 20.13
CA ASN A 254 -17.45 15.43 18.89
C ASN A 254 -17.58 14.54 17.64
N MET A 255 -18.59 13.64 17.64
CA MET A 255 -18.95 12.77 16.51
C MET A 255 -17.86 11.74 16.12
N GLY A 256 -16.96 11.42 17.05
CA GLY A 256 -15.98 10.35 16.91
C GLY A 256 -16.34 9.11 17.74
N SER A 257 -15.66 8.01 17.47
CA SER A 257 -15.71 6.80 18.31
C SER A 257 -14.37 6.07 18.27
N THR A 258 -14.09 5.30 19.31
CA THR A 258 -12.98 4.35 19.42
C THR A 258 -13.46 2.89 19.61
N LEU A 259 -14.76 2.68 19.82
CA LEU A 259 -15.39 1.38 20.03
C LEU A 259 -15.09 0.41 18.88
N GLY A 260 -14.56 -0.78 19.17
CA GLY A 260 -14.26 -1.80 18.16
C GLY A 260 -13.03 -1.52 17.28
N ALA A 261 -12.38 -0.36 17.37
CA ALA A 261 -11.14 -0.08 16.62
C ALA A 261 -10.01 -1.08 16.96
N CYS A 262 -10.08 -1.67 18.16
CA CYS A 262 -9.15 -2.63 18.73
C CYS A 262 -9.89 -3.92 19.19
N GLY A 263 -9.38 -4.71 20.15
CA GLY A 263 -10.11 -5.87 20.70
C GLY A 263 -10.29 -7.07 19.75
N ASP A 264 -11.20 -8.00 20.11
CA ASP A 264 -11.64 -9.14 19.29
C ASP A 264 -13.07 -8.91 18.78
N LEU A 265 -13.19 -7.87 17.96
CA LEU A 265 -14.39 -7.34 17.34
C LEU A 265 -14.17 -7.15 15.84
N ASN A 266 -15.22 -6.80 15.10
CA ASN A 266 -15.04 -6.16 13.80
C ASN A 266 -14.27 -4.85 13.98
N ARG A 267 -13.24 -4.66 13.15
CA ARG A 267 -12.42 -3.45 13.12
C ARG A 267 -13.04 -2.41 12.19
N ASN A 268 -12.36 -1.27 12.04
CA ASN A 268 -12.78 -0.27 11.07
C ASN A 268 -12.98 -0.89 9.68
N VAL A 269 -14.14 -0.66 9.07
CA VAL A 269 -14.52 -1.19 7.75
C VAL A 269 -13.95 -0.26 6.68
N LEU A 270 -13.32 -0.84 5.66
CA LEU A 270 -12.69 -0.07 4.59
C LEU A 270 -13.69 0.22 3.47
N ALA A 271 -13.51 1.35 2.79
CA ALA A 271 -14.18 1.68 1.54
C ALA A 271 -13.25 2.56 0.67
N PRO A 272 -13.51 2.68 -0.64
CA PRO A 272 -12.81 3.61 -1.52
C PRO A 272 -12.80 5.03 -0.94
N PRO A 273 -11.64 5.62 -0.63
CA PRO A 273 -11.57 6.91 0.07
C PRO A 273 -11.88 8.09 -0.86
N ALA A 274 -11.97 7.91 -2.18
CA ALA A 274 -12.31 8.97 -3.11
C ALA A 274 -13.76 9.49 -2.89
N PRO A 275 -13.97 10.80 -2.69
CA PRO A 275 -15.29 11.41 -2.61
C PRO A 275 -15.95 11.59 -3.99
N PHE A 276 -15.96 10.54 -4.82
CA PHE A 276 -16.72 10.56 -6.07
C PHE A 276 -18.22 10.43 -5.79
N VAL A 277 -19.04 11.18 -6.51
CA VAL A 277 -20.52 11.08 -6.45
C VAL A 277 -21.10 9.97 -7.35
N ARG A 278 -20.25 9.07 -7.85
CA ARG A 278 -20.70 7.87 -8.60
C ARG A 278 -21.48 6.93 -7.68
N LYS A 279 -22.57 6.35 -8.18
CA LYS A 279 -23.47 5.48 -7.40
C LYS A 279 -22.77 4.27 -6.78
N ASP A 280 -21.86 3.63 -7.52
CA ASP A 280 -21.06 2.51 -7.05
C ASP A 280 -20.13 2.89 -5.88
N TYR A 281 -19.40 4.00 -5.99
CA TYR A 281 -18.53 4.52 -4.92
C TYR A 281 -19.33 4.94 -3.68
N LEU A 282 -20.46 5.64 -3.87
CA LEU A 282 -21.34 6.05 -2.77
C LEU A 282 -21.93 4.82 -2.05
N PHE A 283 -22.44 3.84 -2.80
CA PHE A 283 -23.03 2.63 -2.22
C PHE A 283 -22.00 1.73 -1.54
N ALA A 284 -20.77 1.64 -2.06
CA ALA A 284 -19.66 0.96 -1.37
C ALA A 284 -19.34 1.61 -0.01
N GLN A 285 -19.40 2.94 0.05
CA GLN A 285 -19.17 3.70 1.29
C GLN A 285 -20.35 3.59 2.26
N GLU A 286 -21.60 3.72 1.79
CA GLU A 286 -22.80 3.49 2.60
C GLU A 286 -22.80 2.08 3.19
N THR A 287 -22.48 1.06 2.37
CA THR A 287 -22.37 -0.32 2.83
C THR A 287 -21.29 -0.48 3.89
N ALA A 288 -20.11 0.12 3.71
CA ALA A 288 -19.04 0.07 4.72
C ALA A 288 -19.46 0.69 6.06
N ASP A 289 -20.25 1.76 6.01
CA ASP A 289 -20.82 2.42 7.19
C ASP A 289 -21.89 1.54 7.85
N LYS A 290 -22.82 0.96 7.09
CA LYS A 290 -23.83 -0.01 7.57
C LYS A 290 -23.21 -1.26 8.20
N MET A 291 -22.17 -1.83 7.59
CA MET A 291 -21.39 -2.95 8.14
C MET A 291 -20.67 -2.59 9.45
N ALA A 292 -20.34 -1.32 9.65
CA ALA A 292 -19.72 -0.86 10.87
C ALA A 292 -20.75 -0.60 12.00
N ALA A 293 -22.00 -0.28 11.65
CA ALA A 293 -23.12 -0.18 12.58
C ALA A 293 -23.66 -1.57 13.00
N LEU A 294 -23.99 -2.44 12.03
CA LEU A 294 -24.41 -3.84 12.26
C LEU A 294 -23.45 -4.61 13.18
N LEU A 295 -22.14 -4.35 13.06
CA LEU A 295 -21.08 -4.99 13.83
C LEU A 295 -20.48 -4.05 14.89
N ALA A 296 -21.31 -3.17 15.46
CA ALA A 296 -21.01 -2.43 16.69
C ALA A 296 -21.45 -3.25 17.93
N PRO A 297 -20.64 -3.32 19.01
CA PRO A 297 -21.06 -3.88 20.29
C PRO A 297 -22.27 -3.15 20.87
N GLN A 298 -23.26 -3.92 21.34
CA GLN A 298 -24.56 -3.41 21.77
C GLN A 298 -24.71 -3.28 23.30
N ALA A 299 -23.81 -3.86 24.10
CA ALA A 299 -23.99 -3.97 25.55
C ALA A 299 -23.84 -2.65 26.34
N GLY A 300 -23.66 -1.51 25.69
CA GLY A 300 -23.63 -0.17 26.30
C GLY A 300 -22.37 0.21 27.07
N SER A 301 -21.51 -0.76 27.45
CA SER A 301 -20.34 -0.57 28.33
C SER A 301 -19.36 0.51 27.88
N TYR A 302 -19.30 0.80 26.57
CA TYR A 302 -18.52 1.91 26.03
C TYR A 302 -18.98 3.28 26.54
N TYR A 303 -20.29 3.54 26.60
CA TYR A 303 -20.81 4.80 27.13
C TYR A 303 -20.80 4.82 28.66
N ASP A 304 -21.06 3.69 29.33
CA ASP A 304 -20.96 3.56 30.79
C ASP A 304 -19.57 3.97 31.33
N LEU A 305 -18.48 3.62 30.63
CA LEU A 305 -17.11 3.89 31.08
C LEU A 305 -16.61 5.29 30.70
N TRP A 306 -16.94 5.78 29.50
CA TRP A 306 -16.31 7.00 28.96
C TRP A 306 -17.18 8.26 29.05
N VAL A 307 -18.50 8.14 29.14
CA VAL A 307 -19.44 9.26 29.26
C VAL A 307 -20.51 8.99 30.33
N ASP A 308 -20.20 8.14 31.32
CA ASP A 308 -21.03 7.87 32.51
C ASP A 308 -22.49 7.46 32.20
N GLY A 309 -22.68 6.76 31.06
CA GLY A 309 -23.99 6.30 30.60
C GLY A 309 -24.76 7.29 29.71
N GLU A 310 -24.23 8.49 29.46
CA GLU A 310 -24.80 9.48 28.54
C GLU A 310 -24.84 8.94 27.10
N LYS A 311 -26.01 8.46 26.66
CA LYS A 311 -26.20 7.93 25.31
C LYS A 311 -26.17 9.06 24.27
N ILE A 312 -25.01 9.28 23.66
CA ILE A 312 -24.91 10.15 22.48
C ILE A 312 -25.50 9.40 21.29
N MET A 313 -26.70 9.83 20.87
CA MET A 313 -27.48 9.14 19.86
C MET A 313 -26.99 9.41 18.43
N SER A 314 -26.71 8.34 17.71
CA SER A 314 -26.89 8.25 16.26
C SER A 314 -28.04 7.28 15.98
N ALA A 315 -28.97 7.65 15.09
CA ALA A 315 -29.98 6.71 14.62
C ALA A 315 -29.35 5.81 13.55
N ASP A 316 -29.24 4.50 13.85
CA ASP A 316 -28.80 3.53 12.85
C ASP A 316 -29.89 3.32 11.77
N PRO A 317 -29.50 3.00 10.52
CA PRO A 317 -30.47 2.77 9.44
C PRO A 317 -31.47 1.63 9.75
N PRO A 318 -32.74 1.72 9.31
CA PRO A 318 -33.76 0.70 9.58
C PRO A 318 -33.37 -0.70 9.10
N ASP A 319 -32.71 -0.82 7.94
CA ASP A 319 -32.23 -2.10 7.39
C ASP A 319 -31.09 -2.71 8.23
N VAL A 320 -30.25 -1.87 8.84
CA VAL A 320 -29.25 -2.30 9.83
C VAL A 320 -29.94 -2.81 11.10
N ILE A 321 -30.97 -2.12 11.59
CA ILE A 321 -31.72 -2.53 12.79
C ILE A 321 -32.48 -3.83 12.54
N GLU A 322 -33.09 -4.00 11.36
CA GLU A 322 -33.76 -5.23 10.96
C GLU A 322 -32.77 -6.41 10.87
N ALA A 323 -31.70 -6.27 10.09
CA ALA A 323 -30.69 -7.31 9.94
C ALA A 323 -29.92 -7.61 11.25
N LEU A 324 -29.79 -6.65 12.16
CA LEU A 324 -29.23 -6.87 13.50
C LEU A 324 -30.18 -7.73 14.35
N ASN A 325 -31.47 -7.42 14.36
CA ASN A 325 -32.47 -8.10 15.19
C ASN A 325 -32.89 -9.49 14.67
N ASP A 326 -32.84 -9.73 13.37
CA ASP A 326 -33.18 -11.03 12.75
C ASP A 326 -32.56 -12.23 13.51
N ASN A 327 -33.35 -13.27 13.75
CA ASN A 327 -32.85 -14.55 14.27
C ASN A 327 -33.39 -15.76 13.49
N SER A 328 -33.93 -15.56 12.28
CA SER A 328 -34.62 -16.58 11.48
C SER A 328 -33.78 -17.84 11.23
N HIS A 329 -32.46 -17.71 11.30
CA HIS A 329 -31.46 -18.76 11.05
C HIS A 329 -30.48 -18.95 12.22
N GLY A 330 -30.87 -18.59 13.45
CA GLY A 330 -30.07 -18.83 14.66
C GLY A 330 -28.77 -18.00 14.73
N THR A 331 -28.75 -16.83 14.10
CA THR A 331 -27.59 -15.95 14.04
C THR A 331 -27.35 -15.17 15.34
N ASN A 332 -28.36 -15.01 16.20
CA ASN A 332 -28.32 -14.21 17.42
C ASN A 332 -28.44 -15.05 18.71
N PHE A 333 -27.94 -14.51 19.82
CA PHE A 333 -28.22 -14.97 21.18
C PHE A 333 -29.39 -14.18 21.77
N GLU A 334 -30.55 -14.83 21.88
CA GLU A 334 -31.75 -14.22 22.46
C GLU A 334 -31.53 -13.82 23.93
N GLY A 335 -32.05 -12.65 24.30
CA GLY A 335 -31.86 -12.07 25.64
C GLY A 335 -30.44 -11.59 25.98
N SER A 336 -29.45 -11.73 25.09
CA SER A 336 -28.10 -11.24 25.35
C SER A 336 -27.98 -9.72 25.09
N PRO A 337 -27.31 -8.95 25.98
CA PRO A 337 -26.82 -7.60 25.69
C PRO A 337 -25.91 -7.47 24.46
N GLU A 338 -25.42 -8.59 23.91
CA GLU A 338 -24.70 -8.66 22.64
C GLU A 338 -25.37 -9.69 21.71
N PRO A 339 -26.43 -9.34 20.96
CA PRO A 339 -27.18 -10.31 20.15
C PRO A 339 -26.29 -11.08 19.17
N ILE A 340 -25.44 -10.36 18.41
CA ILE A 340 -24.52 -10.98 17.43
C ILE A 340 -23.27 -11.56 18.12
N TYR A 341 -22.70 -10.85 19.11
CA TYR A 341 -21.38 -11.19 19.64
C TYR A 341 -21.40 -12.19 20.81
N GLY A 342 -22.43 -12.16 21.65
CA GLY A 342 -22.52 -12.91 22.90
C GLY A 342 -21.41 -12.57 23.91
N THR A 343 -21.47 -13.20 25.09
CA THR A 343 -20.51 -12.97 26.19
C THR A 343 -19.04 -13.17 25.80
N GLN A 344 -18.78 -14.04 24.82
CA GLN A 344 -17.42 -14.39 24.39
C GLN A 344 -16.91 -13.55 23.20
N PHE A 345 -17.71 -12.64 22.62
CA PHE A 345 -17.40 -11.90 21.39
C PHE A 345 -16.81 -12.81 20.30
N LEU A 346 -15.98 -12.29 19.38
CA LEU A 346 -15.28 -13.13 18.41
C LEU A 346 -14.03 -13.81 19.02
N PRO A 347 -13.55 -14.92 18.43
CA PRO A 347 -12.26 -15.52 18.81
C PRO A 347 -11.08 -14.57 18.59
N ARG A 348 -11.20 -13.67 17.59
CA ARG A 348 -10.18 -12.70 17.23
C ARG A 348 -10.73 -11.48 16.51
N LYS A 349 -9.88 -10.45 16.34
CA LYS A 349 -10.10 -9.31 15.44
C LYS A 349 -10.65 -9.79 14.08
N PHE A 350 -11.66 -9.10 13.58
CA PHE A 350 -12.29 -9.34 12.29
C PHE A 350 -12.18 -8.08 11.41
N LYS A 351 -12.11 -8.24 10.09
CA LYS A 351 -11.91 -7.14 9.15
C LYS A 351 -12.84 -7.29 7.95
N VAL A 352 -13.64 -6.27 7.69
CA VAL A 352 -14.36 -6.11 6.42
C VAL A 352 -13.69 -5.03 5.57
N ALA A 353 -13.68 -5.20 4.25
CA ALA A 353 -13.41 -4.13 3.29
C ALA A 353 -14.46 -4.19 2.18
N VAL A 354 -15.02 -3.05 1.82
CA VAL A 354 -15.92 -2.88 0.66
C VAL A 354 -15.13 -2.14 -0.42
N THR A 355 -15.41 -2.45 -1.69
CA THR A 355 -14.88 -1.70 -2.84
C THR A 355 -15.80 -1.81 -4.05
N VAL A 356 -15.39 -1.18 -5.15
CA VAL A 356 -15.99 -1.32 -6.49
C VAL A 356 -15.02 -2.10 -7.39
N PRO A 357 -15.48 -2.69 -8.51
CA PRO A 357 -14.62 -3.33 -9.50
C PRO A 357 -13.42 -2.48 -9.91
N THR A 358 -12.30 -3.14 -10.19
CA THR A 358 -10.99 -2.53 -10.47
C THR A 358 -10.35 -1.75 -9.31
N ASP A 359 -11.06 -1.17 -8.34
CA ASP A 359 -10.42 -0.46 -7.21
C ASP A 359 -9.93 -1.40 -6.09
N ASN A 360 -8.60 -1.66 -6.03
CA ASN A 360 -7.97 -2.38 -4.92
C ASN A 360 -7.21 -1.46 -3.94
N SER A 361 -7.58 -0.17 -3.84
CA SER A 361 -7.02 0.76 -2.84
C SER A 361 -7.17 0.28 -1.39
N VAL A 362 -8.18 -0.55 -1.11
CA VAL A 362 -8.45 -1.15 0.20
C VAL A 362 -7.65 -2.44 0.50
N ASP A 363 -6.89 -2.96 -0.47
CA ASP A 363 -6.10 -4.21 -0.36
C ASP A 363 -7.01 -5.40 0.05
N VAL A 364 -8.06 -5.60 -0.76
CA VAL A 364 -9.30 -6.33 -0.44
C VAL A 364 -9.03 -7.76 0.03
N LEU A 365 -8.11 -8.46 -0.63
CA LEU A 365 -7.75 -9.86 -0.35
C LEU A 365 -7.06 -10.06 1.02
N THR A 366 -6.74 -9.00 1.78
CA THR A 366 -6.07 -9.08 3.10
C THR A 366 -7.02 -9.04 4.31
N ASN A 367 -8.33 -9.05 4.04
CA ASN A 367 -9.43 -8.89 5.00
C ASN A 367 -10.12 -10.22 5.30
N ASP A 368 -10.83 -10.32 6.43
CA ASP A 368 -11.62 -11.52 6.74
C ASP A 368 -12.81 -11.64 5.76
N ILE A 369 -13.45 -10.50 5.42
CA ILE A 369 -14.39 -10.36 4.29
C ILE A 369 -13.90 -9.25 3.36
N GLY A 370 -13.94 -9.50 2.05
CA GLY A 370 -13.95 -8.48 1.00
C GLY A 370 -15.32 -8.47 0.30
N LEU A 371 -15.89 -7.29 0.06
CA LEU A 371 -17.14 -7.09 -0.68
C LEU A 371 -16.87 -6.20 -1.90
N VAL A 372 -17.41 -6.57 -3.06
CA VAL A 372 -17.25 -5.81 -4.32
C VAL A 372 -18.62 -5.46 -4.88
N VAL A 373 -18.96 -4.17 -4.93
CA VAL A 373 -20.25 -3.68 -5.44
C VAL A 373 -20.38 -3.96 -6.93
N LEU A 374 -21.30 -4.82 -7.33
CA LEU A 374 -21.65 -5.02 -8.74
C LEU A 374 -22.81 -4.11 -9.12
N CYS A 375 -22.76 -3.60 -10.35
CA CYS A 375 -23.84 -2.82 -10.97
C CYS A 375 -24.52 -3.59 -12.11
N ASP A 376 -25.70 -3.12 -12.51
CA ASP A 376 -26.27 -3.40 -13.82
C ASP A 376 -25.64 -2.52 -14.92
N ASP A 377 -26.08 -2.72 -16.17
CA ASP A 377 -25.57 -2.00 -17.34
C ASP A 377 -25.92 -0.50 -17.34
N GLY A 378 -26.86 -0.06 -16.49
CA GLY A 378 -27.17 1.35 -16.23
C GLY A 378 -26.25 1.99 -15.18
N GLY A 379 -25.39 1.21 -14.53
CA GLY A 379 -24.53 1.66 -13.43
C GLY A 379 -25.22 1.64 -12.06
N GLU A 380 -26.39 1.01 -11.93
CA GLU A 380 -27.13 0.92 -10.67
C GLU A 380 -26.62 -0.28 -9.86
N PRO A 381 -26.26 -0.12 -8.56
CA PRO A 381 -25.86 -1.24 -7.73
C PRO A 381 -26.93 -2.34 -7.68
N LYS A 382 -26.55 -3.59 -7.94
CA LYS A 382 -27.44 -4.77 -7.96
C LYS A 382 -27.12 -5.79 -6.86
N GLY A 383 -25.86 -5.88 -6.44
CA GLY A 383 -25.43 -6.85 -5.44
C GLY A 383 -23.93 -6.82 -5.18
N PHE A 384 -23.41 -7.89 -4.58
CA PHE A 384 -22.03 -7.98 -4.12
C PHE A 384 -21.38 -9.31 -4.45
N ASP A 385 -20.20 -9.26 -5.06
CA ASP A 385 -19.24 -10.36 -5.02
C ASP A 385 -18.52 -10.38 -3.65
N ILE A 386 -18.38 -11.58 -3.07
CA ILE A 386 -17.84 -11.78 -1.73
C ILE A 386 -16.55 -12.60 -1.77
N TYR A 387 -15.51 -12.12 -1.10
CA TYR A 387 -14.28 -12.86 -0.79
C TYR A 387 -14.17 -13.15 0.72
N VAL A 388 -13.66 -14.31 1.12
CA VAL A 388 -13.49 -14.68 2.54
C VAL A 388 -12.14 -15.30 2.91
N GLY A 389 -11.70 -15.01 4.14
CA GLY A 389 -10.58 -15.70 4.79
C GLY A 389 -9.19 -15.12 4.53
N GLY A 390 -9.07 -13.82 4.24
CA GLY A 390 -7.76 -13.16 4.11
C GLY A 390 -7.10 -12.81 5.44
N GLY A 391 -5.76 -12.76 5.48
CA GLY A 391 -5.08 -12.25 6.66
C GLY A 391 -3.55 -12.41 6.72
N MET A 392 -2.87 -11.27 6.87
CA MET A 392 -1.42 -11.14 6.84
C MET A 392 -0.66 -11.81 8.00
N GLY A 393 -1.08 -11.66 9.26
CA GLY A 393 -0.22 -11.99 10.39
C GLY A 393 0.21 -13.46 10.49
N ARG A 394 1.53 -13.69 10.59
CA ARG A 394 2.17 -14.97 10.91
C ARG A 394 3.10 -14.83 12.13
N THR A 395 3.84 -15.89 12.45
CA THR A 395 4.97 -15.86 13.38
C THR A 395 6.19 -16.49 12.70
N HIS A 396 7.39 -15.98 12.96
CA HIS A 396 8.62 -16.58 12.45
C HIS A 396 8.84 -17.98 13.05
N ARG A 397 9.30 -18.92 12.24
CA ARG A 397 9.62 -20.32 12.61
C ARG A 397 8.41 -21.12 13.14
N MET A 398 7.21 -20.78 12.69
CA MET A 398 5.97 -21.52 12.95
C MET A 398 5.12 -21.48 11.69
N GLU A 399 5.46 -22.35 10.73
CA GLU A 399 4.94 -22.26 9.36
C GLU A 399 3.47 -22.72 9.22
N HIS A 400 2.90 -23.34 10.25
CA HIS A 400 1.44 -23.46 10.41
C HIS A 400 0.75 -22.09 10.62
N THR A 401 1.52 -21.00 10.78
CA THR A 401 1.05 -19.62 10.68
C THR A 401 1.63 -18.96 9.43
N PHE A 402 0.77 -18.59 8.48
CA PHE A 402 1.13 -18.15 7.13
C PHE A 402 0.22 -16.99 6.68
N PRO A 403 0.67 -16.01 5.88
CA PRO A 403 -0.24 -15.06 5.24
C PRO A 403 -1.16 -15.80 4.25
N ARG A 404 -2.42 -15.37 4.14
CA ARG A 404 -3.41 -15.93 3.19
C ARG A 404 -4.18 -14.82 2.50
N LEU A 405 -4.53 -15.02 1.23
CA LEU A 405 -5.53 -14.23 0.51
C LEU A 405 -6.95 -14.63 0.95
N ALA A 406 -7.91 -13.77 0.65
CA ALA A 406 -9.32 -14.13 0.67
C ALA A 406 -9.69 -14.85 -0.63
N GLU A 407 -10.50 -15.90 -0.55
CA GLU A 407 -10.96 -16.69 -1.69
C GLU A 407 -12.41 -16.32 -2.06
N PRO A 408 -12.81 -16.40 -3.35
CA PRO A 408 -14.19 -16.18 -3.79
C PRO A 408 -15.18 -17.08 -3.03
N LEU A 409 -16.13 -16.48 -2.33
CA LEU A 409 -17.26 -17.17 -1.72
C LEU A 409 -18.39 -17.34 -2.74
N GLY A 410 -18.78 -16.24 -3.39
CA GLY A 410 -19.91 -16.17 -4.33
C GLY A 410 -20.53 -14.77 -4.37
N TYR A 411 -21.68 -14.66 -5.03
CA TYR A 411 -22.47 -13.44 -5.19
C TYR A 411 -23.73 -13.44 -4.30
N VAL A 412 -24.21 -12.24 -3.93
CA VAL A 412 -25.55 -12.03 -3.33
C VAL A 412 -26.23 -10.77 -3.89
N PRO A 413 -27.57 -10.71 -3.94
CA PRO A 413 -28.33 -9.47 -4.13
C PRO A 413 -28.00 -8.41 -3.06
N LYS A 414 -28.19 -7.13 -3.39
CA LYS A 414 -27.77 -6.01 -2.53
C LYS A 414 -28.49 -5.96 -1.18
N GLU A 415 -29.74 -6.36 -1.15
CA GLU A 415 -30.60 -6.47 0.03
C GLU A 415 -30.09 -7.51 1.03
N ASP A 416 -29.44 -8.57 0.57
CA ASP A 416 -28.99 -9.70 1.40
C ASP A 416 -27.63 -9.47 2.07
N VAL A 417 -26.92 -8.40 1.72
CA VAL A 417 -25.51 -8.20 2.11
C VAL A 417 -25.31 -8.16 3.63
N LEU A 418 -26.25 -7.58 4.38
CA LEU A 418 -26.18 -7.50 5.84
C LEU A 418 -26.34 -8.90 6.47
N TYR A 419 -27.31 -9.69 5.98
CA TYR A 419 -27.62 -11.02 6.48
C TYR A 419 -26.49 -12.02 6.19
N VAL A 420 -25.93 -12.02 4.98
CA VAL A 420 -24.79 -12.91 4.66
C VAL A 420 -23.51 -12.52 5.41
N VAL A 421 -23.25 -11.21 5.63
CA VAL A 421 -22.11 -10.79 6.47
C VAL A 421 -22.32 -11.22 7.93
N LYS A 422 -23.54 -11.10 8.47
CA LYS A 422 -23.90 -11.62 9.79
C LYS A 422 -23.70 -13.14 9.87
N ALA A 423 -24.08 -13.89 8.85
CA ALA A 423 -23.89 -15.34 8.74
C ALA A 423 -22.40 -15.76 8.71
N ILE A 424 -21.56 -15.03 7.96
CA ILE A 424 -20.10 -15.23 7.96
C ILE A 424 -19.51 -14.93 9.34
N VAL A 425 -19.96 -13.87 10.01
CA VAL A 425 -19.54 -13.50 11.36
C VAL A 425 -19.97 -14.54 12.39
N ALA A 426 -21.20 -15.07 12.32
CA ALA A 426 -21.69 -16.17 13.17
C ALA A 426 -20.88 -17.45 12.96
N THR A 427 -20.59 -17.81 11.71
CA THR A 427 -19.73 -18.96 11.37
C THR A 427 -18.34 -18.84 12.02
N GLN A 428 -17.70 -17.67 11.95
CA GLN A 428 -16.42 -17.39 12.61
C GLN A 428 -16.53 -17.28 14.15
N ARG A 429 -17.67 -16.84 14.67
CA ARG A 429 -17.94 -16.75 16.11
C ARG A 429 -18.02 -18.14 16.75
N ASP A 430 -18.71 -19.07 16.09
CA ASP A 430 -19.09 -20.36 16.66
C ASP A 430 -18.04 -21.46 16.37
N TYR A 431 -17.43 -21.45 15.18
CA TYR A 431 -16.44 -22.47 14.76
C TYR A 431 -14.99 -21.97 14.77
N GLY A 432 -14.74 -20.66 14.92
CA GLY A 432 -13.38 -20.12 14.98
C GLY A 432 -12.66 -20.48 16.28
N ARG A 433 -11.44 -21.03 16.17
CA ARG A 433 -10.65 -21.55 17.30
C ARG A 433 -10.41 -20.53 18.43
N ARG A 434 -10.69 -20.94 19.67
CA ARG A 434 -10.56 -20.15 20.92
C ARG A 434 -9.47 -20.66 21.88
N ASP A 435 -8.77 -21.73 21.50
CA ASP A 435 -7.68 -22.35 22.23
C ASP A 435 -6.34 -21.64 22.03
N ASP A 436 -5.90 -21.45 20.78
CA ASP A 436 -4.71 -20.68 20.41
C ASP A 436 -5.09 -19.43 19.59
N ARG A 437 -4.79 -18.28 20.18
CA ARG A 437 -4.99 -16.95 19.58
C ARG A 437 -4.10 -16.65 18.37
N ARG A 438 -3.13 -17.51 18.05
CA ARG A 438 -2.36 -17.53 16.80
C ARG A 438 -3.17 -18.09 15.63
N MET A 439 -4.02 -19.09 15.88
CA MET A 439 -4.86 -19.80 14.90
C MET A 439 -6.32 -19.32 14.87
N SER A 440 -6.75 -18.52 15.84
CA SER A 440 -8.12 -17.97 15.98
C SER A 440 -8.68 -17.05 14.86
N ARG A 441 -7.99 -16.84 13.73
CA ARG A 441 -8.47 -15.98 12.62
C ARG A 441 -9.19 -16.81 11.55
N MET A 442 -10.23 -16.23 10.94
CA MET A 442 -11.09 -16.94 9.97
C MET A 442 -10.33 -17.55 8.79
N LYS A 443 -9.19 -16.96 8.38
CA LYS A 443 -8.29 -17.55 7.37
C LYS A 443 -7.87 -19.00 7.63
N TYR A 444 -7.76 -19.40 8.90
CA TYR A 444 -7.41 -20.77 9.27
C TYR A 444 -8.64 -21.67 9.25
N LEU A 445 -9.81 -21.18 9.69
CA LEU A 445 -11.08 -21.90 9.58
C LEU A 445 -11.41 -22.21 8.10
N VAL A 446 -11.28 -21.24 7.19
CA VAL A 446 -11.51 -21.45 5.74
C VAL A 446 -10.45 -22.40 5.15
N HIS A 447 -9.19 -22.33 5.60
CA HIS A 447 -8.13 -23.24 5.16
C HIS A 447 -8.32 -24.69 5.67
N GLU A 448 -8.67 -24.87 6.94
CA GLU A 448 -8.92 -26.18 7.57
C GLU A 448 -10.21 -26.85 7.05
N TRP A 449 -11.15 -26.08 6.49
CA TRP A 449 -12.43 -26.61 5.96
C TRP A 449 -12.50 -26.68 4.43
N GLY A 450 -11.74 -25.84 3.72
CA GLY A 450 -11.97 -25.55 2.30
C GLY A 450 -13.20 -24.64 2.08
N ILE A 451 -13.15 -23.86 0.99
CA ILE A 451 -14.19 -22.86 0.67
C ILE A 451 -15.59 -23.48 0.52
N GLU A 452 -15.70 -24.68 -0.03
CA GLU A 452 -16.98 -25.39 -0.26
C GLU A 452 -17.70 -25.74 1.04
N LYS A 453 -16.98 -26.24 2.05
CA LYS A 453 -17.57 -26.53 3.37
C LYS A 453 -17.87 -25.23 4.11
N PHE A 454 -17.02 -24.20 3.96
CA PHE A 454 -17.25 -22.90 4.56
C PHE A 454 -18.53 -22.24 4.01
N ARG A 455 -18.72 -22.20 2.68
CA ARG A 455 -19.96 -21.72 2.04
C ARG A 455 -21.18 -22.46 2.59
N LYS A 456 -21.16 -23.78 2.59
CA LYS A 456 -22.28 -24.61 3.05
C LYS A 456 -22.68 -24.40 4.51
N VAL A 457 -21.78 -23.93 5.38
CA VAL A 457 -22.12 -23.56 6.77
C VAL A 457 -22.61 -22.12 6.85
N VAL A 458 -22.02 -21.18 6.11
CA VAL A 458 -22.54 -19.81 6.00
C VAL A 458 -23.99 -19.81 5.49
N GLU A 459 -24.31 -20.64 4.49
CA GLU A 459 -25.66 -20.82 3.95
C GLU A 459 -26.68 -21.27 5.03
N GLN A 460 -26.27 -22.02 6.07
CA GLN A 460 -27.17 -22.42 7.17
C GLN A 460 -27.58 -21.23 8.05
N TYR A 461 -26.69 -20.27 8.24
CA TYR A 461 -26.93 -19.03 8.99
C TYR A 461 -27.52 -17.90 8.12
N TYR A 462 -27.40 -17.99 6.79
CA TYR A 462 -27.96 -17.05 5.82
C TYR A 462 -29.36 -17.48 5.34
N GLY A 463 -29.70 -18.77 5.43
CA GLY A 463 -31.01 -19.33 5.05
C GLY A 463 -31.24 -19.50 3.54
N LYS A 464 -30.38 -18.91 2.72
CA LYS A 464 -30.39 -18.95 1.25
C LYS A 464 -29.09 -19.60 0.74
N GLN A 465 -29.10 -20.04 -0.52
CA GLN A 465 -27.87 -20.40 -1.23
C GLN A 465 -27.13 -19.14 -1.69
N ILE A 466 -25.80 -19.21 -1.72
CA ILE A 466 -24.96 -18.14 -2.26
C ILE A 466 -24.76 -18.40 -3.76
N GLU A 467 -24.97 -17.38 -4.59
CA GLU A 467 -24.87 -17.50 -6.05
C GLU A 467 -23.40 -17.65 -6.52
N PRO A 468 -23.15 -18.14 -7.75
CA PRO A 468 -21.82 -18.16 -8.33
C PRO A 468 -21.17 -16.76 -8.34
N PHE A 469 -19.88 -16.71 -8.00
CA PHE A 469 -19.07 -15.49 -8.06
C PHE A 469 -18.98 -14.99 -9.52
N GLN A 470 -19.13 -13.69 -9.74
CA GLN A 470 -19.16 -13.10 -11.08
C GLN A 470 -17.75 -12.82 -11.64
N GLU A 471 -17.63 -12.59 -12.94
CA GLU A 471 -16.34 -12.17 -13.51
C GLU A 471 -16.05 -10.70 -13.17
N LEU A 472 -14.91 -10.46 -12.53
CA LEU A 472 -14.44 -9.11 -12.18
C LEU A 472 -13.33 -8.63 -13.13
N PRO A 473 -13.36 -7.35 -13.55
CA PRO A 473 -12.27 -6.76 -14.31
C PRO A 473 -10.96 -6.70 -13.47
N PRO A 474 -9.79 -6.62 -14.13
CA PRO A 474 -8.50 -6.56 -13.44
C PRO A 474 -8.43 -5.49 -12.36
N TRP A 475 -7.78 -5.84 -11.25
CA TRP A 475 -7.53 -4.94 -10.13
C TRP A 475 -6.44 -3.91 -10.44
N GLU A 476 -6.62 -2.69 -9.93
CA GLU A 476 -5.65 -1.58 -9.94
C GLU A 476 -5.42 -1.07 -8.51
N PHE A 477 -4.19 -0.65 -8.20
CA PHE A 477 -3.94 0.14 -6.99
C PHE A 477 -4.24 1.62 -7.26
N LYS A 478 -5.25 2.18 -6.58
CA LYS A 478 -5.63 3.60 -6.69
C LYS A 478 -5.15 4.37 -5.47
N SER A 479 -4.17 5.26 -5.66
CA SER A 479 -3.57 6.05 -4.56
C SER A 479 -4.44 7.22 -4.11
N TYR A 480 -5.27 7.74 -5.02
CA TYR A 480 -6.12 8.94 -4.88
C TYR A 480 -5.38 10.23 -4.51
N LEU A 481 -4.07 10.30 -4.80
CA LEU A 481 -3.22 11.46 -4.52
C LEU A 481 -3.23 12.49 -5.65
N GLY A 482 -2.95 13.75 -5.33
CA GLY A 482 -3.04 14.88 -6.26
C GLY A 482 -4.46 15.47 -6.32
N TRP A 483 -4.68 16.38 -7.27
CA TRP A 483 -5.97 17.03 -7.50
C TRP A 483 -6.87 16.20 -8.42
N HIS A 484 -8.11 15.99 -8.00
CA HIS A 484 -9.16 15.26 -8.73
C HIS A 484 -10.50 16.01 -8.66
N GLU A 485 -11.44 15.67 -9.54
CA GLU A 485 -12.83 16.15 -9.48
C GLU A 485 -13.72 15.12 -8.76
N GLN A 486 -14.77 15.58 -8.06
CA GLN A 486 -15.73 14.72 -7.37
C GLN A 486 -16.89 14.25 -8.27
N GLY A 487 -17.19 15.02 -9.34
CA GLY A 487 -18.35 14.83 -10.23
C GLY A 487 -19.55 15.74 -9.93
N ASP A 488 -19.48 16.56 -8.88
CA ASP A 488 -20.49 17.55 -8.46
C ASP A 488 -20.04 19.01 -8.66
N GLY A 489 -18.99 19.23 -9.45
CA GLY A 489 -18.31 20.52 -9.62
C GLY A 489 -17.29 20.86 -8.53
N ARG A 490 -17.20 20.07 -7.45
CA ARG A 490 -16.14 20.19 -6.44
C ARG A 490 -14.93 19.35 -6.80
N HIS A 491 -13.82 19.65 -6.13
CA HIS A 491 -12.56 18.94 -6.24
C HIS A 491 -12.21 18.25 -4.91
N PHE A 492 -11.31 17.28 -4.99
CA PHE A 492 -10.57 16.80 -3.82
C PHE A 492 -9.06 16.84 -4.07
N ILE A 493 -8.28 16.90 -2.99
CA ILE A 493 -6.82 16.71 -3.05
C ILE A 493 -6.38 15.62 -2.09
N GLY A 494 -5.81 14.54 -2.64
CA GLY A 494 -5.09 13.55 -1.86
C GLY A 494 -3.66 13.99 -1.59
N ILE A 495 -3.30 14.02 -0.31
CA ILE A 495 -2.05 14.50 0.24
C ILE A 495 -1.21 13.31 0.65
N HIS A 496 0.01 13.20 0.10
CA HIS A 496 0.95 12.20 0.56
C HIS A 496 1.42 12.54 1.98
N VAL A 497 1.36 11.56 2.88
CA VAL A 497 1.89 11.67 4.24
C VAL A 497 2.84 10.50 4.47
N GLU A 498 4.14 10.77 4.62
CA GLU A 498 5.13 9.71 4.79
C GLU A 498 4.82 8.88 6.04
N ASN A 499 4.61 7.58 5.84
CA ASN A 499 4.14 6.64 6.87
C ASN A 499 2.91 7.13 7.66
N GLY A 500 2.08 8.02 7.10
CA GLY A 500 0.91 8.59 7.76
C GLY A 500 1.20 9.36 9.05
N ARG A 501 2.43 9.85 9.29
CA ARG A 501 2.76 10.66 10.47
C ARG A 501 2.52 12.15 10.21
N ILE A 502 1.44 12.69 10.79
CA ILE A 502 1.17 14.13 10.80
C ILE A 502 1.81 14.74 12.07
N LYS A 503 2.75 15.68 11.90
CA LYS A 503 3.49 16.37 12.97
C LYS A 503 3.91 17.79 12.55
N GLU A 504 4.34 18.60 13.52
CA GLU A 504 5.07 19.86 13.29
C GLU A 504 4.36 20.80 12.29
N THR A 505 5.08 21.43 11.35
CA THR A 505 4.53 22.36 10.36
C THR A 505 3.44 21.74 9.49
N ALA A 506 3.57 20.45 9.14
CA ALA A 506 2.56 19.74 8.37
C ALA A 506 1.23 19.59 9.14
N LYS A 507 1.29 19.36 10.46
CA LYS A 507 0.10 19.34 11.34
C LYS A 507 -0.61 20.69 11.33
N LYS A 508 0.13 21.77 11.61
CA LYS A 508 -0.39 23.14 11.66
C LYS A 508 -1.06 23.56 10.35
N VAL A 509 -0.35 23.41 9.23
CA VAL A 509 -0.86 23.75 7.89
C VAL A 509 -2.10 22.94 7.51
N LEU A 510 -2.16 21.65 7.87
CA LEU A 510 -3.37 20.85 7.62
C LEU A 510 -4.56 21.35 8.45
N ARG A 511 -4.34 21.64 9.74
CA ARG A 511 -5.37 22.23 10.60
C ARG A 511 -5.87 23.56 10.03
N GLU A 512 -4.96 24.50 9.74
CA GLU A 512 -5.27 25.82 9.17
C GLU A 512 -6.12 25.72 7.90
N ILE A 513 -5.78 24.82 6.96
CA ILE A 513 -6.54 24.60 5.73
C ILE A 513 -7.93 24.02 6.02
N ILE A 514 -8.02 23.02 6.90
CA ILE A 514 -9.26 22.32 7.22
C ILE A 514 -10.23 23.27 7.96
N GLU A 515 -9.73 23.99 8.95
CA GLU A 515 -10.46 24.98 9.75
C GLU A 515 -10.94 26.16 8.91
N LYS A 516 -10.06 26.76 8.10
CA LYS A 516 -10.39 27.94 7.27
C LYS A 516 -11.46 27.68 6.20
N HIS A 517 -11.49 26.49 5.63
CA HIS A 517 -12.34 26.15 4.49
C HIS A 517 -13.51 25.21 4.83
N ASP A 518 -13.72 24.89 6.12
CA ASP A 518 -14.71 23.92 6.64
C ASP A 518 -14.69 22.57 5.88
N LEU A 519 -13.50 22.00 5.72
CA LEU A 519 -13.33 20.79 4.90
C LEU A 519 -13.65 19.52 5.70
N SER A 520 -14.38 18.61 5.08
CA SER A 520 -14.36 17.20 5.45
C SER A 520 -13.08 16.54 4.94
N VAL A 521 -12.60 15.50 5.63
CA VAL A 521 -11.40 14.75 5.19
C VAL A 521 -11.65 13.26 5.18
N ARG A 522 -10.92 12.54 4.33
CA ARG A 522 -11.00 11.09 4.22
C ARG A 522 -9.62 10.44 4.33
N LEU A 523 -9.54 9.40 5.14
CA LEU A 523 -8.30 8.67 5.38
C LEU A 523 -8.19 7.49 4.39
N THR A 524 -7.00 7.26 3.83
CA THR A 524 -6.77 6.17 2.86
C THR A 524 -6.16 4.93 3.53
N ALA A 525 -6.39 3.74 2.95
CA ALA A 525 -5.78 2.51 3.46
C ALA A 525 -4.25 2.46 3.22
N ASN A 526 -3.68 3.40 2.45
CA ASN A 526 -2.23 3.61 2.31
C ASN A 526 -1.71 4.76 3.17
N GLN A 527 -2.36 5.06 4.31
CA GLN A 527 -1.88 5.99 5.33
C GLN A 527 -1.79 7.46 4.87
N ASN A 528 -2.42 7.81 3.75
CA ASN A 528 -2.52 9.18 3.24
C ASN A 528 -3.87 9.82 3.64
N MET A 529 -4.04 11.12 3.43
CA MET A 529 -5.29 11.85 3.70
C MET A 529 -5.79 12.57 2.45
N ILE A 530 -7.10 12.71 2.30
CA ILE A 530 -7.76 13.48 1.23
C ILE A 530 -8.52 14.63 1.88
N LEU A 531 -8.33 15.85 1.36
CA LEU A 531 -9.23 16.98 1.61
C LEU A 531 -10.37 16.92 0.60
N CYS A 532 -11.62 16.89 1.06
CA CYS A 532 -12.81 16.74 0.22
C CYS A 532 -13.52 18.08 0.00
N ASP A 533 -14.48 18.08 -0.92
CA ASP A 533 -15.49 19.14 -1.12
C ASP A 533 -14.94 20.53 -1.48
N VAL A 534 -13.68 20.57 -1.95
CA VAL A 534 -12.90 21.78 -2.22
C VAL A 534 -13.47 22.55 -3.41
N ARG A 535 -13.78 23.83 -3.23
CA ARG A 535 -14.21 24.72 -4.31
C ARG A 535 -13.03 25.02 -5.24
N ALA A 536 -13.27 25.05 -6.56
CA ALA A 536 -12.22 25.25 -7.56
C ALA A 536 -11.34 26.50 -7.32
N GLY A 537 -11.93 27.61 -6.83
CA GLY A 537 -11.19 28.83 -6.50
C GLY A 537 -10.15 28.69 -5.38
N TRP A 538 -10.33 27.74 -4.44
CA TRP A 538 -9.39 27.49 -3.35
C TRP A 538 -8.15 26.70 -3.79
N ARG A 539 -8.17 26.12 -5.01
CA ARG A 539 -7.14 25.20 -5.51
C ARG A 539 -5.72 25.77 -5.49
N GLN A 540 -5.54 27.04 -5.86
CA GLN A 540 -4.23 27.69 -5.83
C GLN A 540 -3.74 28.00 -4.41
N GLU A 541 -4.64 28.42 -3.53
CA GLU A 541 -4.34 28.75 -2.14
C GLU A 541 -3.92 27.51 -1.35
N ILE A 542 -4.75 26.46 -1.38
CA ILE A 542 -4.46 25.17 -0.73
C ILE A 542 -3.15 24.58 -1.27
N SER A 543 -2.90 24.66 -2.58
CA SER A 543 -1.63 24.21 -3.18
C SER A 543 -0.39 25.02 -2.74
N ARG A 544 -0.57 26.26 -2.27
CA ARG A 544 0.49 27.11 -1.71
C ARG A 544 0.74 26.73 -0.26
N SER A 545 -0.32 26.70 0.56
CA SER A 545 -0.25 26.37 1.98
C SER A 545 0.34 24.97 2.21
N LEU A 546 -0.15 23.95 1.49
CA LEU A 546 0.41 22.59 1.58
C LEU A 546 1.92 22.54 1.27
N ARG A 547 2.39 23.31 0.28
CA ARG A 547 3.82 23.42 -0.04
C ARG A 547 4.62 24.07 1.09
N GLN A 548 4.07 25.09 1.75
CA GLN A 548 4.68 25.71 2.93
C GLN A 548 4.74 24.75 4.13
N GLY A 549 3.77 23.83 4.24
CA GLY A 549 3.78 22.72 5.20
C GLY A 549 4.67 21.52 4.83
N GLY A 550 5.42 21.58 3.73
CA GLY A 550 6.24 20.46 3.23
C GLY A 550 5.44 19.32 2.57
N LEU A 551 4.12 19.48 2.42
CA LEU A 551 3.21 18.47 1.88
C LEU A 551 3.19 18.57 0.35
N LEU A 552 4.14 17.87 -0.28
CA LEU A 552 4.40 17.95 -1.71
C LEU A 552 3.30 17.29 -2.56
N HIS A 553 2.97 17.93 -3.70
CA HIS A 553 2.16 17.31 -4.75
C HIS A 553 2.88 16.07 -5.31
N PRO A 554 2.21 14.91 -5.54
CA PRO A 554 2.85 13.63 -5.87
C PRO A 554 3.93 13.64 -6.96
N ARG A 555 3.77 14.45 -8.02
CA ARG A 555 4.81 14.71 -9.06
C ARG A 555 6.21 15.09 -8.53
N TRP A 556 6.33 15.52 -7.27
CA TRP A 556 7.58 15.92 -6.60
C TRP A 556 7.99 14.96 -5.48
N VAL A 557 7.32 13.82 -5.36
CA VAL A 557 7.60 12.75 -4.39
C VAL A 557 8.15 11.55 -5.17
N ASP A 558 9.14 10.83 -4.63
CA ASP A 558 9.62 9.59 -5.24
C ASP A 558 8.45 8.57 -5.33
N PRO A 559 8.20 7.95 -6.50
CA PRO A 559 7.22 6.88 -6.64
C PRO A 559 7.35 5.75 -5.60
N LEU A 560 8.56 5.50 -5.07
CA LEU A 560 8.79 4.55 -3.98
C LEU A 560 8.08 4.94 -2.67
N ASN A 561 8.05 6.25 -2.34
CA ASN A 561 7.37 6.76 -1.14
C ASN A 561 5.85 6.83 -1.35
N ILE A 562 5.38 7.06 -2.58
CA ILE A 562 3.94 7.07 -2.94
C ILE A 562 3.26 5.73 -2.67
N THR A 563 3.91 4.61 -3.01
CA THR A 563 3.42 3.25 -2.69
C THR A 563 3.99 2.70 -1.37
N GLY A 564 4.95 3.40 -0.78
CA GLY A 564 5.68 3.02 0.42
C GLY A 564 4.81 3.04 1.67
N MET A 565 4.97 2.03 2.54
CA MET A 565 4.32 2.01 3.86
C MET A 565 5.16 1.33 4.92
N ALA A 566 5.21 1.93 6.11
CA ALA A 566 5.67 1.28 7.34
C ALA A 566 4.56 1.18 8.40
N CYS A 567 4.72 0.25 9.34
CA CYS A 567 3.97 0.28 10.60
C CYS A 567 4.76 1.02 11.69
N PRO A 568 4.12 1.55 12.77
CA PRO A 568 4.84 2.28 13.82
C PRO A 568 6.07 1.57 14.38
N ALA A 569 5.95 0.28 14.70
CA ALA A 569 7.01 -0.51 15.31
C ALA A 569 7.59 0.19 16.56
N LEU A 570 8.91 0.38 16.64
CA LEU A 570 9.56 1.05 17.76
C LEU A 570 9.29 2.57 17.75
N PRO A 571 9.25 3.23 18.93
CA PRO A 571 9.52 2.66 20.24
C PRO A 571 8.27 2.08 20.93
N LEU A 572 7.06 2.45 20.51
CA LEU A 572 5.84 2.19 21.31
C LEU A 572 5.16 0.83 21.06
N CYS A 573 5.49 0.09 20.00
CA CYS A 573 4.89 -1.23 19.77
C CYS A 573 5.52 -2.30 20.67
N PRO A 574 4.76 -2.95 21.58
CA PRO A 574 5.29 -4.01 22.44
C PRO A 574 5.65 -5.30 21.68
N LEU A 575 5.28 -5.41 20.40
CA LEU A 575 5.52 -6.57 19.54
C LEU A 575 6.62 -6.34 18.50
N ALA A 576 7.26 -5.16 18.46
CA ALA A 576 8.33 -4.87 17.49
C ALA A 576 9.65 -5.57 17.87
N ILE A 577 10.31 -6.16 16.87
CA ILE A 577 11.63 -6.81 16.98
C ILE A 577 12.73 -5.84 16.49
N THR A 578 12.40 -5.02 15.48
CA THR A 578 13.25 -3.97 14.91
C THR A 578 12.38 -2.76 14.51
N GLU A 579 13.00 -1.75 13.91
CA GLU A 579 12.34 -0.56 13.37
C GLU A 579 11.30 -0.86 12.26
N ALA A 580 10.53 0.17 11.91
CA ALA A 580 9.89 0.26 10.60
C ALA A 580 9.62 1.71 10.22
N GLU A 581 8.76 2.43 10.94
CA GLU A 581 8.38 3.83 10.60
C GLU A 581 9.57 4.78 10.61
N ARG A 582 10.47 4.65 11.59
CA ARG A 582 11.67 5.51 11.70
C ARG A 582 12.78 5.14 10.72
N GLY A 583 12.81 3.88 10.27
CA GLY A 583 13.84 3.36 9.34
C GLY A 583 13.46 3.42 7.86
N ALA A 584 12.17 3.35 7.53
CA ALA A 584 11.69 3.29 6.14
C ALA A 584 12.17 4.44 5.24
N PRO A 585 12.25 5.72 5.68
CA PRO A 585 12.73 6.81 4.83
C PRO A 585 14.21 6.67 4.42
N ASP A 586 15.04 6.00 5.23
CA ASP A 586 16.41 5.65 4.85
C ASP A 586 16.44 4.46 3.87
N ILE A 587 15.65 3.42 4.14
CA ILE A 587 15.54 2.23 3.29
C ILE A 587 15.08 2.62 1.87
N LEU A 588 14.04 3.45 1.74
CA LEU A 588 13.54 3.92 0.43
C LEU A 588 14.59 4.77 -0.30
N ARG A 589 15.26 5.68 0.40
CA ARG A 589 16.36 6.50 -0.15
C ARG A 589 17.57 5.67 -0.59
N ARG A 590 17.83 4.53 0.04
CA ARG A 590 18.87 3.57 -0.37
C ARG A 590 18.44 2.71 -1.54
N ILE A 591 17.17 2.27 -1.59
CA ILE A 591 16.59 1.60 -2.76
C ILE A 591 16.66 2.52 -3.98
N ARG A 592 16.26 3.80 -3.89
CA ARG A 592 16.44 4.77 -4.98
C ARG A 592 17.89 4.81 -5.47
N LYS A 593 18.86 5.00 -4.57
CA LYS A 593 20.30 4.98 -4.93
C LYS A 593 20.73 3.69 -5.62
N MET A 594 20.19 2.52 -5.26
CA MET A 594 20.50 1.25 -5.93
C MET A 594 19.88 1.17 -7.33
N LEU A 595 18.61 1.59 -7.49
CA LEU A 595 17.93 1.67 -8.79
C LEU A 595 18.70 2.61 -9.73
N ASP A 596 19.08 3.80 -9.24
CA ASP A 596 19.85 4.79 -10.00
C ASP A 596 21.26 4.25 -10.34
N LYS A 597 21.93 3.56 -9.40
CA LYS A 597 23.24 2.92 -9.61
C LYS A 597 23.22 1.87 -10.72
N VAL A 598 22.18 1.04 -10.80
CA VAL A 598 22.05 0.07 -11.90
C VAL A 598 21.53 0.73 -13.18
N GLY A 599 21.02 1.96 -13.12
CA GLY A 599 20.50 2.71 -14.27
C GLY A 599 19.05 2.38 -14.63
N LEU A 600 18.21 2.12 -13.61
CA LEU A 600 16.76 2.17 -13.72
C LEU A 600 16.28 3.62 -13.54
N LYS A 601 15.10 3.96 -14.08
CA LYS A 601 14.56 5.33 -14.10
C LYS A 601 13.80 5.67 -12.82
N ILE A 602 13.50 6.95 -12.60
CA ILE A 602 12.58 7.40 -11.53
C ILE A 602 11.21 6.73 -11.63
N SER A 603 10.74 6.43 -12.86
CA SER A 603 9.49 5.74 -13.17
C SER A 603 9.51 4.24 -12.89
N ASP A 604 10.69 3.62 -12.78
CA ASP A 604 10.84 2.20 -12.43
C ASP A 604 10.67 2.04 -10.91
N SER A 605 9.42 2.21 -10.45
CA SER A 605 9.03 2.09 -9.03
C SER A 605 8.80 0.64 -8.63
N ILE A 606 8.80 0.41 -7.31
CA ILE A 606 8.56 -0.88 -6.66
C ILE A 606 7.66 -0.63 -5.44
N VAL A 607 6.62 -1.44 -5.24
CA VAL A 607 5.80 -1.41 -4.01
C VAL A 607 6.61 -1.96 -2.84
N VAL A 608 7.21 -1.06 -2.05
CA VAL A 608 7.99 -1.38 -0.85
C VAL A 608 7.16 -1.27 0.43
N ARG A 609 7.19 -2.29 1.30
CA ARG A 609 6.42 -2.27 2.56
C ARG A 609 7.22 -2.84 3.74
N VAL A 610 7.31 -2.08 4.84
CA VAL A 610 8.19 -2.35 5.98
C VAL A 610 7.39 -2.66 7.26
N THR A 611 7.77 -3.71 7.99
CA THR A 611 7.19 -4.04 9.29
C THR A 611 8.26 -4.51 10.27
N GLY A 612 8.19 -4.04 11.53
CA GLY A 612 9.17 -4.40 12.56
C GLY A 612 8.97 -5.79 13.19
N CYS A 613 7.97 -6.56 12.75
CA CYS A 613 7.66 -7.92 13.24
C CYS A 613 6.65 -8.65 12.31
N PRO A 614 6.50 -9.99 12.38
CA PRO A 614 5.69 -10.78 11.44
C PRO A 614 4.16 -10.63 11.56
N ASN A 615 3.66 -9.65 12.31
CA ASN A 615 2.23 -9.35 12.41
C ASN A 615 1.64 -8.74 11.12
N GLY A 616 2.48 -8.29 10.18
CA GLY A 616 2.04 -7.83 8.87
C GLY A 616 1.21 -6.53 8.87
N CYS A 617 1.43 -5.64 9.83
CA CYS A 617 0.60 -4.44 10.05
C CYS A 617 0.59 -3.44 8.86
N ALA A 618 1.68 -3.39 8.08
CA ALA A 618 1.78 -2.60 6.85
C ALA A 618 1.49 -3.43 5.57
N ARG A 619 0.87 -4.61 5.71
CA ARG A 619 0.55 -5.55 4.61
C ARG A 619 1.77 -5.90 3.72
N PRO A 620 2.92 -6.32 4.31
CA PRO A 620 4.18 -6.53 3.57
C PRO A 620 4.15 -7.75 2.66
N TYR A 621 3.30 -8.74 2.96
CA TYR A 621 3.16 -9.97 2.16
C TYR A 621 2.41 -9.75 0.83
N MET A 622 1.99 -8.51 0.53
CA MET A 622 1.42 -8.09 -0.75
C MET A 622 2.36 -7.13 -1.51
N ALA A 623 3.59 -6.95 -1.03
CA ALA A 623 4.57 -6.05 -1.62
C ALA A 623 5.35 -6.75 -2.74
N GLU A 624 5.80 -5.99 -3.74
CA GLU A 624 6.83 -6.47 -4.66
C GLU A 624 8.17 -6.68 -3.91
N LEU A 625 8.46 -5.81 -2.92
CA LEU A 625 9.59 -5.91 -2.00
C LEU A 625 9.13 -5.64 -0.54
N GLY A 626 8.96 -6.71 0.23
CA GLY A 626 8.52 -6.67 1.63
C GLY A 626 9.67 -6.85 2.62
N PHE A 627 9.75 -6.00 3.64
CA PHE A 627 10.70 -6.12 4.75
C PHE A 627 9.97 -6.49 6.05
N VAL A 628 10.33 -7.63 6.63
CA VAL A 628 9.65 -8.18 7.82
C VAL A 628 10.66 -8.47 8.94
N GLY A 629 10.71 -7.61 9.94
CA GLY A 629 11.67 -7.65 11.03
C GLY A 629 11.70 -8.99 11.75
N ASP A 630 12.90 -9.58 11.85
CA ASP A 630 13.13 -10.94 12.35
C ASP A 630 14.21 -11.04 13.44
N GLY A 631 14.97 -9.96 13.63
CA GLY A 631 15.96 -9.79 14.69
C GLY A 631 16.40 -8.32 14.78
N PRO A 632 17.19 -7.95 15.81
CA PRO A 632 17.74 -6.61 15.92
C PRO A 632 18.53 -6.24 14.66
N ASN A 633 18.15 -5.12 14.04
CA ASN A 633 18.73 -4.61 12.80
C ASN A 633 18.74 -5.62 11.62
N SER A 634 17.83 -6.60 11.59
CA SER A 634 17.60 -7.47 10.42
C SER A 634 16.14 -7.62 10.04
N TYR A 635 15.93 -7.98 8.77
CA TYR A 635 14.63 -8.27 8.18
C TYR A 635 14.70 -9.56 7.36
N GLN A 636 13.63 -10.33 7.42
CA GLN A 636 13.28 -11.32 6.41
C GLN A 636 12.79 -10.55 5.16
N ILE A 637 13.40 -10.79 4.01
CA ILE A 637 13.04 -10.18 2.73
C ILE A 637 11.99 -11.06 2.04
N TRP A 638 10.92 -10.43 1.56
CA TRP A 638 9.83 -11.05 0.81
C TRP A 638 9.77 -10.45 -0.59
N LEU A 639 9.64 -11.28 -1.62
CA LEU A 639 9.53 -10.84 -3.02
C LEU A 639 8.26 -11.39 -3.68
N GLY A 640 7.78 -10.70 -4.71
CA GLY A 640 6.85 -11.29 -5.67
C GLY A 640 5.35 -11.04 -5.48
N GLY A 641 4.95 -10.13 -4.57
CA GLY A 641 3.63 -9.50 -4.65
C GLY A 641 3.49 -8.61 -5.89
N THR A 642 2.34 -7.98 -6.13
CA THR A 642 2.08 -7.19 -7.35
C THR A 642 1.76 -5.73 -7.08
N THR A 643 1.97 -4.88 -8.10
CA THR A 643 1.59 -3.45 -8.12
C THR A 643 0.11 -3.19 -7.83
N ASN A 644 -0.77 -4.17 -8.11
CA ASN A 644 -2.20 -4.15 -7.83
C ASN A 644 -2.66 -5.06 -6.66
N GLN A 645 -1.72 -5.64 -5.90
CA GLN A 645 -1.98 -6.44 -4.68
C GLN A 645 -2.96 -7.62 -4.89
N THR A 646 -2.71 -8.41 -5.93
CA THR A 646 -3.45 -9.66 -6.24
C THR A 646 -2.69 -10.92 -5.83
N ARG A 647 -1.35 -10.87 -5.74
CA ARG A 647 -0.49 -12.02 -5.41
C ARG A 647 0.19 -11.85 -4.04
N LEU A 648 0.37 -12.97 -3.33
CA LEU A 648 1.23 -13.01 -2.14
C LEU A 648 2.70 -13.07 -2.56
N ALA A 649 3.52 -12.24 -1.89
CA ALA A 649 4.96 -12.40 -1.86
C ALA A 649 5.34 -13.70 -1.11
N GLN A 650 6.54 -14.21 -1.40
CA GLN A 650 7.15 -15.37 -0.75
C GLN A 650 8.46 -14.97 -0.04
N VAL A 651 8.92 -15.78 0.92
CA VAL A 651 10.21 -15.56 1.60
C VAL A 651 11.36 -15.74 0.59
N PHE A 652 12.20 -14.73 0.43
CA PHE A 652 13.36 -14.78 -0.45
C PHE A 652 14.69 -14.94 0.31
N MET A 653 14.86 -14.22 1.43
CA MET A 653 16.02 -14.30 2.31
C MET A 653 15.63 -14.07 3.77
N GLU A 654 16.36 -14.66 4.72
CA GLU A 654 16.18 -14.42 6.16
C GLU A 654 17.35 -13.62 6.75
N LYS A 655 17.09 -12.92 7.86
CA LYS A 655 18.07 -12.24 8.74
C LYS A 655 18.97 -11.22 8.06
N VAL A 656 18.62 -10.73 6.87
CA VAL A 656 19.43 -9.76 6.12
C VAL A 656 19.58 -8.49 6.97
N LYS A 657 20.83 -8.16 7.30
CA LYS A 657 21.14 -7.01 8.16
C LYS A 657 21.02 -5.72 7.37
N ILE A 658 20.65 -4.64 8.07
CA ILE A 658 20.47 -3.30 7.47
C ILE A 658 21.71 -2.84 6.69
N GLN A 659 22.91 -3.24 7.12
CA GLN A 659 24.18 -2.90 6.45
C GLN A 659 24.45 -3.68 5.15
N ASP A 660 23.80 -4.84 4.96
CA ASP A 660 24.04 -5.77 3.84
C ASP A 660 22.97 -5.65 2.75
N PHE A 661 22.07 -4.66 2.85
CA PHE A 661 20.98 -4.43 1.90
C PHE A 661 21.49 -4.19 0.48
N GLU A 662 22.54 -3.38 0.30
CA GLU A 662 23.12 -3.12 -1.02
C GLU A 662 23.69 -4.41 -1.66
N ASN A 663 24.27 -5.30 -0.86
CA ASN A 663 24.83 -6.58 -1.30
C ASN A 663 23.71 -7.53 -1.77
N ALA A 664 22.57 -7.56 -1.07
CA ALA A 664 21.43 -8.41 -1.41
C ALA A 664 20.56 -7.85 -2.56
N LEU A 665 20.41 -6.52 -2.66
CA LEU A 665 19.38 -5.89 -3.51
C LEU A 665 19.94 -5.29 -4.81
N THR A 666 21.18 -4.79 -4.84
CA THR A 666 21.79 -4.26 -6.08
C THR A 666 21.82 -5.30 -7.22
N PRO A 667 22.30 -6.55 -7.00
CA PRO A 667 22.19 -7.63 -8.00
C PRO A 667 20.76 -7.88 -8.48
N LEU A 668 19.75 -7.88 -7.60
CA LEU A 668 18.35 -8.12 -7.98
C LEU A 668 17.82 -7.03 -8.92
N PHE A 669 18.08 -5.76 -8.60
CA PHE A 669 17.65 -4.64 -9.46
C PHE A 669 18.41 -4.61 -10.79
N HIS A 670 19.68 -5.01 -10.80
CA HIS A 670 20.45 -5.16 -12.04
C HIS A 670 19.91 -6.30 -12.92
N ALA A 671 19.60 -7.45 -12.31
CA ALA A 671 18.98 -8.59 -12.99
C ALA A 671 17.62 -8.19 -13.58
N TRP A 672 16.76 -7.51 -12.81
CA TRP A 672 15.49 -6.96 -13.29
C TRP A 672 15.70 -6.03 -14.49
N LYS A 673 16.62 -5.06 -14.40
CA LYS A 673 16.90 -4.14 -15.51
C LYS A 673 17.29 -4.87 -16.81
N LEU A 674 18.13 -5.91 -16.72
CA LEU A 674 18.62 -6.65 -17.89
C LEU A 674 17.64 -7.68 -18.44
N LYS A 675 16.87 -8.34 -17.58
CA LYS A 675 16.08 -9.54 -17.93
C LYS A 675 14.56 -9.32 -17.93
N ARG A 676 14.06 -8.14 -17.59
CA ARG A 676 12.62 -7.86 -17.60
C ARG A 676 12.04 -7.78 -19.01
N LEU A 677 10.80 -8.22 -19.16
CA LEU A 677 10.00 -8.00 -20.35
C LEU A 677 9.51 -6.54 -20.42
N ALA A 678 9.04 -6.10 -21.58
CA ALA A 678 8.53 -4.76 -21.77
C ALA A 678 7.31 -4.50 -20.86
N GLY A 679 7.42 -3.51 -19.97
CA GLY A 679 6.37 -3.16 -18.99
C GLY A 679 6.27 -4.05 -17.75
N GLU A 680 7.18 -5.03 -17.57
CA GLU A 680 7.11 -6.00 -16.47
C GLU A 680 7.51 -5.39 -15.12
N SER A 681 6.65 -5.59 -14.10
CA SER A 681 6.89 -5.13 -12.72
C SER A 681 8.03 -5.91 -12.04
N PHE A 682 8.61 -5.36 -10.98
CA PHE A 682 9.67 -6.06 -10.23
C PHE A 682 9.12 -7.34 -9.57
N GLY A 683 7.88 -7.28 -9.07
CA GLY A 683 7.21 -8.42 -8.45
C GLY A 683 6.83 -9.53 -9.43
N ASP A 684 6.48 -9.20 -10.68
CA ASP A 684 6.21 -10.19 -11.73
C ASP A 684 7.51 -10.82 -12.24
N TYR A 685 8.52 -9.98 -12.52
CA TYR A 685 9.86 -10.43 -12.85
C TYR A 685 10.42 -11.43 -11.81
N ALA A 686 10.32 -11.11 -10.52
CA ALA A 686 10.89 -11.94 -9.45
C ALA A 686 10.22 -13.33 -9.35
N ILE A 687 8.98 -13.48 -9.80
CA ILE A 687 8.28 -14.77 -9.87
C ILE A 687 8.58 -15.50 -11.18
N ARG A 688 8.69 -14.78 -12.31
CA ARG A 688 9.02 -15.38 -13.62
C ARG A 688 10.46 -15.90 -13.69
N GLU A 689 11.41 -15.17 -13.13
CA GLU A 689 12.82 -15.56 -13.15
C GLU A 689 13.10 -16.78 -12.26
N GLY A 690 12.38 -16.89 -11.14
CA GLY A 690 12.55 -17.95 -10.14
C GLY A 690 13.56 -17.59 -9.04
N PHE A 691 13.26 -18.00 -7.80
CA PHE A 691 14.05 -17.58 -6.64
C PHE A 691 15.44 -18.22 -6.59
N GLU A 692 15.58 -19.46 -7.07
CA GLU A 692 16.88 -20.14 -7.16
C GLU A 692 17.81 -19.42 -8.15
N GLN A 693 17.26 -18.99 -9.29
CA GLN A 693 17.97 -18.29 -10.36
C GLN A 693 18.39 -16.88 -9.92
N LEU A 694 17.56 -16.21 -9.12
CA LEU A 694 17.91 -14.94 -8.48
C LEU A 694 18.99 -15.12 -7.40
N GLN A 695 18.92 -16.17 -6.57
CA GLN A 695 19.95 -16.47 -5.56
C GLN A 695 21.28 -16.86 -6.20
N ASP A 696 21.27 -17.65 -7.27
CA ASP A 696 22.44 -17.97 -8.10
C ASP A 696 23.09 -16.68 -8.65
N TYR A 697 22.27 -15.78 -9.21
CA TYR A 697 22.74 -14.48 -9.72
C TYR A 697 23.36 -13.59 -8.64
N ILE A 698 22.79 -13.56 -7.42
CA ILE A 698 23.39 -12.85 -6.27
C ILE A 698 24.73 -13.50 -5.89
N SER A 699 24.80 -14.84 -5.82
CA SER A 699 26.03 -15.53 -5.40
C SER A 699 27.20 -15.36 -6.38
N LYS A 700 26.89 -15.13 -7.66
CA LYS A 700 27.87 -14.86 -8.74
C LYS A 700 28.07 -13.36 -9.00
N TRP A 701 27.51 -12.48 -8.16
CA TRP A 701 27.58 -11.03 -8.36
C TRP A 701 28.96 -10.45 -8.03
N ALA A 702 29.79 -10.33 -9.07
CA ALA A 702 30.76 -9.25 -9.11
C ALA A 702 30.03 -7.95 -9.48
N GLU A 703 30.30 -6.84 -8.77
CA GLU A 703 29.83 -5.52 -9.22
C GLU A 703 30.43 -5.24 -10.61
N PRO A 704 29.62 -4.93 -11.64
CA PRO A 704 30.12 -4.59 -12.95
C PRO A 704 31.15 -3.47 -12.83
N ASP A 705 32.37 -3.75 -13.31
CA ASP A 705 33.47 -2.80 -13.20
C ASP A 705 33.09 -1.46 -13.82
N LYS A 706 33.68 -0.36 -13.34
CA LYS A 706 33.43 1.01 -13.83
C LYS A 706 34.07 1.25 -15.21
N GLY A 707 34.24 0.18 -15.97
CA GLY A 707 34.78 0.06 -17.31
C GLY A 707 33.82 0.42 -18.45
N VAL A 708 32.61 0.95 -18.15
CA VAL A 708 32.01 1.92 -19.08
C VAL A 708 32.86 3.17 -19.00
N LYS A 709 33.90 3.23 -19.84
CA LYS A 709 34.66 4.46 -20.11
C LYS A 709 33.64 5.56 -20.35
N SER A 710 33.72 6.66 -19.59
CA SER A 710 32.93 7.86 -19.91
C SER A 710 33.15 8.20 -21.38
N ALA A 711 32.07 8.28 -22.17
CA ALA A 711 32.12 8.64 -23.58
C ALA A 711 33.10 9.81 -23.77
N GLY A 712 34.07 9.61 -24.66
CA GLY A 712 35.42 10.12 -24.49
C GLY A 712 35.47 11.58 -24.07
N ARG A 713 36.12 11.89 -22.94
CA ARG A 713 36.43 13.28 -22.56
C ARG A 713 37.48 13.84 -23.53
N VAL A 714 37.01 14.29 -24.70
CA VAL A 714 37.80 15.03 -25.68
C VAL A 714 38.38 16.25 -24.97
N LYS A 715 39.69 16.23 -24.74
CA LYS A 715 40.43 17.43 -24.38
C LYS A 715 40.75 18.13 -25.68
N LEU A 716 40.23 19.34 -25.87
CA LEU A 716 40.83 20.24 -26.84
C LEU A 716 42.25 20.57 -26.37
N GLU A 717 43.18 20.72 -27.30
CA GLU A 717 44.46 21.33 -27.00
C GLU A 717 44.27 22.79 -26.60
N LYS A 718 45.29 23.36 -25.93
CA LYS A 718 45.16 24.68 -25.29
C LYS A 718 44.72 25.74 -26.28
N ASP A 719 45.33 25.77 -27.46
CA ASP A 719 45.14 26.86 -28.41
C ASP A 719 43.86 26.66 -29.24
N LEU A 720 43.52 25.41 -29.58
CA LEU A 720 42.20 25.02 -30.11
C LEU A 720 41.06 25.40 -29.15
N PHE A 721 41.25 25.28 -27.83
CA PHE A 721 40.28 25.77 -26.84
C PHE A 721 40.14 27.30 -26.85
N HIS A 722 41.22 28.06 -27.06
CA HIS A 722 41.14 29.52 -27.16
C HIS A 722 40.42 29.95 -28.45
N SER A 723 40.72 29.32 -29.59
CA SER A 723 40.00 29.55 -30.85
C SER A 723 38.51 29.22 -30.74
N MET A 724 38.16 28.06 -30.17
CA MET A 724 36.77 27.67 -29.91
C MET A 724 36.07 28.59 -28.90
N LYS A 725 36.80 29.16 -27.93
CA LYS A 725 36.25 30.15 -27.02
C LYS A 725 35.95 31.47 -27.73
N ASN A 726 36.91 32.03 -28.46
CA ASN A 726 36.70 33.26 -29.24
C ASN A 726 35.52 33.11 -30.21
N LEU A 727 35.41 31.96 -30.89
CA LEU A 727 34.27 31.64 -31.75
C LEU A 727 32.94 31.52 -30.98
N SER A 728 32.96 31.04 -29.74
CA SER A 728 31.78 30.94 -28.87
C SER A 728 31.30 32.31 -28.37
N ASP A 729 32.25 33.19 -28.04
CA ASP A 729 31.97 34.56 -27.61
C ASP A 729 31.40 35.38 -28.80
N ILE A 730 31.94 35.20 -30.02
CA ILE A 730 31.40 35.80 -31.27
C ILE A 730 30.00 35.27 -31.62
N LYS A 731 29.75 33.96 -31.47
CA LYS A 731 28.47 33.32 -31.83
C LYS A 731 27.44 33.31 -30.69
N GLY A 732 27.71 33.97 -29.56
CA GLY A 732 26.77 34.07 -28.43
C GLY A 732 26.35 32.71 -27.84
N THR A 733 27.25 31.72 -27.84
CA THR A 733 26.96 30.33 -27.50
C THR A 733 28.02 29.75 -26.56
N SER A 734 27.83 28.56 -26.01
CA SER A 734 28.85 27.93 -25.16
C SER A 734 29.85 27.11 -25.98
N VAL A 735 31.12 27.12 -25.56
CA VAL A 735 32.19 26.27 -26.14
C VAL A 735 31.74 24.81 -26.25
N SER A 736 31.10 24.28 -25.20
CA SER A 736 30.60 22.90 -25.18
C SER A 736 29.55 22.63 -26.27
N ARG A 737 28.71 23.61 -26.61
CA ARG A 737 27.70 23.47 -27.68
C ARG A 737 28.34 23.55 -29.07
N LEU A 738 29.32 24.44 -29.27
CA LEU A 738 30.09 24.50 -30.51
C LEU A 738 30.88 23.22 -30.76
N VAL A 739 31.60 22.71 -29.76
CA VAL A 739 32.35 21.45 -29.85
C VAL A 739 31.41 20.28 -30.13
N ALA A 740 30.24 20.22 -29.51
CA ALA A 740 29.24 19.20 -29.80
C ALA A 740 28.72 19.31 -31.26
N GLN A 741 28.49 20.51 -31.79
CA GLN A 741 28.09 20.68 -33.19
C GLN A 741 29.19 20.28 -34.16
N VAL A 742 30.44 20.69 -33.95
CA VAL A 742 31.58 20.31 -34.81
C VAL A 742 31.82 18.80 -34.79
N LEU A 743 31.76 18.16 -33.62
CA LEU A 743 31.87 16.70 -33.50
C LEU A 743 30.69 15.98 -34.15
N GLN A 744 29.47 16.50 -34.03
CA GLN A 744 28.29 15.92 -34.69
C GLN A 744 28.43 16.02 -36.21
N THR A 745 28.76 17.20 -36.76
CA THR A 745 28.98 17.37 -38.21
C THR A 745 30.11 16.46 -38.71
N TYR A 746 31.22 16.34 -37.98
CA TYR A 746 32.30 15.42 -38.35
C TYR A 746 31.84 13.95 -38.35
N LEU A 747 31.00 13.52 -37.39
CA LEU A 747 30.46 12.16 -37.34
C LEU A 747 29.41 11.93 -38.43
N ASP A 748 28.56 12.92 -38.73
CA ASP A 748 27.57 12.87 -39.80
C ASP A 748 28.23 12.83 -41.18
N GLU A 749 29.38 13.50 -41.36
CA GLU A 749 30.21 13.44 -42.58
C GLU A 749 30.97 12.11 -42.74
N ASN A 750 31.36 11.44 -41.65
CA ASN A 750 32.24 10.25 -41.67
C ASN A 750 31.53 8.93 -41.32
N SER A 751 30.22 8.92 -41.03
CA SER A 751 29.45 7.70 -40.71
C SER A 751 29.05 6.86 -41.95
N GLY A 752 29.76 7.05 -43.07
CA GLY A 752 29.57 6.31 -44.32
C GLY A 752 30.22 4.93 -44.36
N ASP A 753 31.14 4.61 -43.44
CA ASP A 753 31.81 3.30 -43.36
C ASP A 753 32.03 2.88 -41.88
N GLU A 754 31.87 1.57 -41.60
CA GLU A 754 32.05 0.86 -40.32
C GLU A 754 31.56 1.56 -39.02
N GLY A 755 30.34 1.23 -38.57
CA GLY A 755 29.81 1.71 -37.29
C GLY A 755 30.18 0.85 -36.06
N GLN A 756 30.77 1.46 -35.03
CA GLN A 756 30.80 0.94 -33.64
C GLN A 756 30.95 2.04 -32.59
#